data_AF-A0AAW5LX27-F1
#
_entry.id   AF-A0AAW5LX27-F1
#
_cell.length_a   1.000
_cell.length_b   1.000
_cell.length_c   1.000
_cell.angle_alpha   90.00
_cell.angle_beta   90.00
_cell.angle_gamma   90.00
#
_symmetry.space_group_name_H-M   'P 1'
#
loop_
_entity.id
_entity.type
_entity.pdbx_description
1 polymer ?
#
loop_
_entity_poly.entity_id
_entity_poly.type
_entity_poly.pdbx_seq_one_letter_code
_entity_poly.pdbx_strand_id
1 'polypeptide(L)'
;MDKEFENLVSTKINSSAEYNNFIDVLASTKEDNALVCFLGAGTSISQGYKDWNGYVQDLIQYWKTHLQDLLGQNSFYSSVQATDISFLDWLNDRSGYSNKRKVDMVHHMIKKYCKSKSMAQNDEEKTKYLEHVNDFEKYYFLEINPIKKINEIIDQVLNLSAIFITTNYDNQIEKAYEATFQSRPNILKDINALENIDKLADKSILHMHGTPVTPGVLLVSSSDSYNQLYLNNNNAKKKIETQLIKQNAHVLLFIGSSLQEEEVLNLFSSDSLNLKKYALMQLRDDISEDQANLVKEYYREEKNIEIIWYGHNYSDLPIFLQKMNKDISDKYQEKHAFVSAKELIDDIDKNNLDQLNKDITRALFNEETFIDDCFRNRLNKDSINLLVNNSKFVNELNKGKYYHNFWSEVNRKFSKLNEKTRFKIIKIIEKSSEFFGDENTMNILYKYRNDFDYLYENGKKFLNRVYYPINISSNEARVIWLLVNLEENSIFYTFDNLVEYELNENILFNFSSAALKKLIEILNKKKMLLQTSIEQILENEPIKVLEYLFMKNRIVYKSGAFPKYFYRDSKLIQRLLINLSLSDNFPKVFDFDQLLNNIDFNDKLMGKEMNKFVQKFAKDRNIKSNYYIDGWYTFDMTLTPDRPFFEVQQPTDQRDVKKIIKNLKEALNLKSKQDDKNIIGQKEQLLKVLKNSESWKNFSHINNYFLEEAISDDTILKNYLNEINKILIAGAETNKLEFDIVKQYFNRFNFCLESVLPGNNFEFLKYISINGTLKQKKILYDYLFNDFKLKNSDFYYNKENKTKWISLEDFVNTVAYQYVSLVDDMIKNDRGYFEKNYKSKFKDTILRLSKHEREYMKGRFYIFFEKDNPITEDEFIGFSHSYRINENIANRATNAVTRLLNTEFSDEFCKQNIILTLIYCIKPMQANIKKPIKAESYKNLLFSSMINYFLKQEQELEEKNNVLDWIRWYLRNIPDALKIVLNAISRNINNTSACELIFKEILQNRKYINKKYEMSYIYFREDRSYSKDSLRLMAKVIEGLFINGLLVISHSLTFNCSEVVKKMAENNYQDLIKDFLEVTKQFLLPEDQKELEVKYLRN
;
A
#
# COMPACT_ATOMS: atom_id res chain seq x y z
N MET A 1 7.78 -47.36 7.98
CA MET A 1 6.93 -46.17 8.12
C MET A 1 5.69 -46.29 7.25
N ASP A 2 5.79 -46.36 5.92
CA ASP A 2 4.59 -46.38 5.04
C ASP A 2 3.56 -47.48 5.33
N LYS A 3 3.97 -48.71 5.70
CA LYS A 3 3.03 -49.80 6.05
C LYS A 3 2.31 -49.66 7.41
N GLU A 4 2.95 -49.06 8.41
CA GLU A 4 2.29 -48.77 9.70
C GLU A 4 1.38 -47.54 9.60
N PHE A 5 1.72 -46.59 8.71
CA PHE A 5 0.93 -45.39 8.40
C PHE A 5 -0.28 -45.67 7.51
N GLU A 6 -0.18 -46.59 6.53
CA GLU A 6 -1.34 -47.04 5.76
C GLU A 6 -2.38 -47.68 6.69
N ASN A 7 -1.99 -48.51 7.65
CA ASN A 7 -2.89 -49.10 8.65
C ASN A 7 -3.62 -48.06 9.54
N LEU A 8 -3.02 -46.89 9.78
CA LEU A 8 -3.61 -45.81 10.60
C LEU A 8 -4.72 -45.05 9.87
N VAL A 9 -4.59 -44.83 8.56
CA VAL A 9 -5.59 -44.12 7.73
C VAL A 9 -6.57 -45.08 7.07
N SER A 10 -6.15 -46.31 6.77
CA SER A 10 -6.98 -47.42 6.31
C SER A 10 -7.57 -48.22 7.48
N THR A 11 -7.95 -47.57 8.58
CA THR A 11 -8.93 -48.18 9.47
C THR A 11 -10.16 -48.47 8.61
N LYS A 12 -10.81 -49.63 8.79
CA LYS A 12 -12.01 -50.04 8.01
C LYS A 12 -13.16 -49.01 8.01
N ILE A 13 -13.02 -47.90 8.74
CA ILE A 13 -14.07 -47.02 9.22
C ILE A 13 -14.04 -45.63 8.54
N ASN A 14 -12.91 -45.19 7.98
CA ASN A 14 -12.91 -44.05 7.04
C ASN A 14 -12.79 -44.60 5.62
N SER A 15 -13.77 -44.35 4.76
CA SER A 15 -13.63 -44.76 3.36
C SER A 15 -12.59 -43.88 2.66
N SER A 16 -11.87 -44.42 1.68
CA SER A 16 -10.92 -43.62 0.88
C SER A 16 -11.61 -42.44 0.18
N ALA A 17 -12.86 -42.62 -0.24
CA ALA A 17 -13.66 -41.55 -0.85
C ALA A 17 -13.98 -40.41 0.16
N GLU A 18 -14.34 -40.77 1.40
CA GLU A 18 -14.61 -39.81 2.49
C GLU A 18 -13.37 -39.00 2.84
N TYR A 19 -12.23 -39.67 3.05
CA TYR A 19 -10.98 -38.99 3.36
C TYR A 19 -10.52 -38.07 2.22
N ASN A 20 -10.57 -38.55 0.96
CA ASN A 20 -10.21 -37.73 -0.19
C ASN A 20 -11.12 -36.50 -0.33
N ASN A 21 -12.43 -36.65 -0.12
CA ASN A 21 -13.37 -35.53 -0.12
C ASN A 21 -13.05 -34.52 0.99
N PHE A 22 -12.71 -34.99 2.19
CA PHE A 22 -12.26 -34.14 3.30
C PHE A 22 -11.00 -33.33 2.94
N ILE A 23 -9.98 -34.00 2.39
CA ILE A 23 -8.75 -33.34 1.93
C ILE A 23 -9.05 -32.34 0.80
N ASP A 24 -9.93 -32.68 -0.14
CA ASP A 24 -10.32 -31.80 -1.23
C ASP A 24 -10.98 -30.50 -0.75
N VAL A 25 -11.87 -30.62 0.24
CA VAL A 25 -12.53 -29.49 0.88
C VAL A 25 -11.49 -28.63 1.61
N LEU A 26 -10.63 -29.21 2.46
CA LEU A 26 -9.61 -28.45 3.16
C LEU A 26 -8.59 -27.79 2.21
N ALA A 27 -8.19 -28.45 1.13
CA ALA A 27 -7.30 -27.87 0.13
C ALA A 27 -7.90 -26.62 -0.52
N SER A 28 -9.22 -26.61 -0.80
CA SER A 28 -9.89 -25.43 -1.39
C SER A 28 -9.94 -24.22 -0.44
N THR A 29 -9.92 -24.43 0.88
CA THR A 29 -9.96 -23.32 1.85
C THR A 29 -8.69 -22.46 1.87
N LYS A 30 -7.56 -23.01 1.39
CA LYS A 30 -6.29 -22.29 1.31
C LYS A 30 -6.33 -21.09 0.37
N GLU A 31 -7.21 -21.13 -0.63
CA GLU A 31 -7.33 -20.10 -1.67
C GLU A 31 -7.87 -18.79 -1.11
N ASP A 32 -8.88 -18.87 -0.22
CA ASP A 32 -9.64 -17.72 0.27
C ASP A 32 -9.48 -17.48 1.79
N ASN A 33 -8.55 -18.17 2.46
CA ASN A 33 -8.41 -18.18 3.94
C ASN A 33 -9.74 -18.49 4.66
N ALA A 34 -10.52 -19.42 4.11
CA ALA A 34 -11.89 -19.66 4.53
C ALA A 34 -12.05 -20.77 5.59
N LEU A 35 -10.94 -21.25 6.15
CA LEU A 35 -10.89 -22.27 7.18
C LEU A 35 -10.92 -21.67 8.58
N VAL A 36 -11.78 -22.20 9.43
CA VAL A 36 -11.77 -21.95 10.87
C VAL A 36 -11.47 -23.24 11.59
N CYS A 37 -10.49 -23.20 12.49
CA CYS A 37 -10.16 -24.32 13.36
C CYS A 37 -10.66 -24.02 14.77
N PHE A 38 -11.53 -24.89 15.30
CA PHE A 38 -11.93 -24.87 16.70
C PHE A 38 -11.03 -25.81 17.50
N LEU A 39 -10.29 -25.26 18.46
CA LEU A 39 -9.35 -25.99 19.31
C LEU A 39 -9.93 -26.14 20.72
N GLY A 40 -10.28 -27.38 21.07
CA GLY A 40 -10.80 -27.74 22.39
C GLY A 40 -9.71 -28.13 23.39
N ALA A 41 -10.11 -28.41 24.63
CA ALA A 41 -9.19 -28.70 25.73
C ALA A 41 -8.28 -29.91 25.47
N GLY A 42 -8.68 -30.85 24.61
CA GLY A 42 -7.85 -31.97 24.18
C GLY A 42 -6.49 -31.49 23.68
N THR A 43 -6.43 -30.40 22.90
CA THR A 43 -5.16 -29.89 22.38
C THR A 43 -4.18 -29.51 23.48
N SER A 44 -4.65 -29.16 24.68
CA SER A 44 -3.81 -28.83 25.83
C SER A 44 -3.50 -30.06 26.70
N ILE A 45 -4.41 -31.03 26.76
CA ILE A 45 -4.21 -32.29 27.50
C ILE A 45 -2.98 -33.06 26.98
N SER A 46 -2.63 -32.98 25.68
CA SER A 46 -1.39 -33.58 25.14
C SER A 46 -0.11 -33.11 25.86
N GLN A 47 -0.14 -31.91 26.45
CA GLN A 47 0.98 -31.31 27.16
C GLN A 47 1.00 -31.61 28.68
N GLY A 48 0.01 -32.37 29.16
CA GLY A 48 -0.09 -32.77 30.57
C GLY A 48 -1.07 -31.97 31.41
N TYR A 49 -1.87 -31.08 30.82
CA TYR A 49 -3.01 -30.47 31.52
C TYR A 49 -4.07 -31.53 31.82
N LYS A 50 -4.75 -31.40 32.97
CA LYS A 50 -5.85 -32.29 33.32
C LYS A 50 -7.09 -31.98 32.48
N ASP A 51 -7.97 -32.96 32.36
CA ASP A 51 -9.29 -32.77 31.75
C ASP A 51 -10.20 -31.89 32.64
N TRP A 52 -11.42 -31.63 32.18
CA TRP A 52 -12.38 -30.78 32.89
C TRP A 52 -12.66 -31.22 34.32
N ASN A 53 -12.67 -32.53 34.59
CA ASN A 53 -12.88 -33.08 35.93
C ASN A 53 -11.68 -32.78 36.83
N GLY A 54 -10.47 -33.07 36.35
CA GLY A 54 -9.25 -32.82 37.10
C GLY A 54 -8.98 -31.33 37.33
N TYR A 55 -9.31 -30.47 36.37
CA TYR A 55 -9.23 -29.01 36.52
C TYR A 55 -10.12 -28.53 37.68
N VAL A 56 -11.39 -28.94 37.74
CA VAL A 56 -12.31 -28.50 38.82
C VAL A 56 -11.89 -29.04 40.18
N GLN A 57 -11.34 -30.26 40.23
CA GLN A 57 -10.78 -30.81 41.47
C GLN A 57 -9.62 -29.95 41.99
N ASP A 58 -8.68 -29.59 41.13
CA ASP A 58 -7.53 -28.76 41.50
C ASP A 58 -7.95 -27.32 41.85
N LEU A 59 -8.96 -26.76 41.19
CA LEU A 59 -9.54 -25.45 41.52
C LEU A 59 -10.10 -25.43 42.96
N ILE A 60 -10.91 -26.44 43.31
CA ILE A 60 -11.49 -26.54 44.65
C ILE A 60 -10.39 -26.71 45.70
N GLN A 61 -9.40 -27.57 45.40
CA GLN A 61 -8.27 -27.84 46.28
C GLN A 61 -7.37 -26.61 46.48
N TYR A 62 -7.16 -25.81 45.43
CA TYR A 62 -6.46 -24.55 45.50
C TYR A 62 -7.19 -23.59 46.43
N TRP A 63 -8.48 -23.31 46.16
CA TRP A 63 -9.22 -22.34 46.99
C TRP A 63 -9.35 -22.79 48.44
N LYS A 64 -9.46 -24.09 48.71
CA LYS A 64 -9.41 -24.65 50.07
C LYS A 64 -8.23 -24.10 50.89
N THR A 65 -7.07 -23.92 50.29
CA THR A 65 -5.86 -23.45 51.00
C THR A 65 -5.51 -22.00 50.73
N HIS A 66 -6.32 -21.23 50.00
CA HIS A 66 -6.03 -19.84 49.61
C HIS A 66 -7.15 -18.83 49.95
N LEU A 67 -8.25 -19.27 50.60
CA LEU A 67 -9.30 -18.34 51.07
C LEU A 67 -8.77 -17.27 52.03
N GLN A 68 -7.74 -17.58 52.82
CA GLN A 68 -7.15 -16.63 53.76
C GLN A 68 -6.42 -15.48 53.05
N ASP A 69 -5.98 -15.70 51.81
CA ASP A 69 -5.25 -14.71 51.03
C ASP A 69 -6.18 -13.57 50.58
N LEU A 70 -7.50 -13.81 50.60
CA LEU A 70 -8.53 -12.81 50.38
C LEU A 70 -8.77 -11.91 51.60
N LEU A 71 -8.15 -12.18 52.76
CA LEU A 71 -8.36 -11.40 53.97
C LEU A 71 -7.38 -10.22 54.08
N GLY A 72 -7.85 -9.10 54.61
CA GLY A 72 -7.07 -7.88 54.83
C GLY A 72 -7.72 -6.97 55.88
N GLN A 73 -7.09 -5.84 56.20
CA GLN A 73 -7.50 -4.96 57.31
C GLN A 73 -8.99 -4.53 57.26
N ASN A 74 -9.52 -4.32 56.05
CA ASN A 74 -10.90 -3.88 55.82
C ASN A 74 -11.90 -5.03 55.54
N SER A 75 -11.48 -6.30 55.63
CA SER A 75 -12.35 -7.43 55.31
C SER A 75 -13.41 -7.66 56.38
N PHE A 76 -14.61 -8.07 55.97
CA PHE A 76 -15.72 -8.39 56.88
C PHE A 76 -15.37 -9.55 57.81
N TYR A 77 -14.77 -10.62 57.27
CA TYR A 77 -14.25 -11.74 58.03
C TYR A 77 -12.80 -11.49 58.47
N SER A 78 -12.46 -11.91 59.69
CA SER A 78 -11.09 -11.82 60.24
C SER A 78 -10.28 -13.12 60.09
N SER A 79 -10.95 -14.24 59.80
CA SER A 79 -10.34 -15.56 59.59
C SER A 79 -11.25 -16.44 58.74
N VAL A 80 -10.67 -17.48 58.12
CA VAL A 80 -11.40 -18.50 57.37
C VAL A 80 -12.05 -19.49 58.33
N GLN A 81 -13.31 -19.81 58.11
CA GLN A 81 -14.09 -20.72 58.96
C GLN A 81 -13.80 -22.18 58.60
N ALA A 82 -13.56 -23.03 59.60
CA ALA A 82 -13.35 -24.47 59.38
C ALA A 82 -14.54 -25.16 58.67
N THR A 83 -15.76 -24.65 58.87
CA THR A 83 -16.96 -25.14 58.18
C THR A 83 -16.91 -24.90 56.66
N ASP A 84 -16.28 -23.82 56.20
CA ASP A 84 -16.15 -23.53 54.77
C ASP A 84 -15.07 -24.41 54.12
N ILE A 85 -14.01 -24.74 54.85
CA ILE A 85 -12.99 -25.72 54.43
C ILE A 85 -13.63 -27.10 54.26
N SER A 86 -14.40 -27.55 55.27
CA SER A 86 -15.15 -28.81 55.20
C SER A 86 -16.19 -28.82 54.08
N PHE A 87 -16.78 -27.66 53.75
CA PHE A 87 -17.69 -27.54 52.61
C PHE A 87 -16.96 -27.75 51.29
N LEU A 88 -15.77 -27.18 51.09
CA LEU A 88 -14.98 -27.39 49.88
C LEU A 88 -14.52 -28.85 49.74
N ASP A 89 -14.19 -29.53 50.84
CA ASP A 89 -13.90 -30.97 50.84
C ASP A 89 -15.11 -31.80 50.40
N TRP A 90 -16.28 -31.53 50.98
CA TRP A 90 -17.52 -32.17 50.54
C TRP A 90 -17.86 -31.86 49.08
N LEU A 91 -17.62 -30.62 48.64
CA LEU A 91 -17.87 -30.17 47.26
C LEU A 91 -17.01 -30.96 46.27
N ASN A 92 -15.75 -31.18 46.60
CA ASN A 92 -14.80 -31.91 45.76
C ASN A 92 -15.21 -33.38 45.63
N ASP A 93 -15.42 -34.05 46.76
CA ASP A 93 -15.41 -35.51 46.85
C ASP A 93 -16.81 -36.15 46.85
N ARG A 94 -17.86 -35.44 47.28
CA ARG A 94 -19.15 -36.07 47.67
C ARG A 94 -20.41 -35.34 47.20
N SER A 95 -20.29 -34.19 46.54
CA SER A 95 -21.47 -33.33 46.28
C SER A 95 -22.41 -33.80 45.17
N GLY A 96 -21.95 -34.64 44.23
CA GLY A 96 -22.73 -35.06 43.07
C GLY A 96 -23.12 -33.93 42.09
N TYR A 97 -22.70 -32.69 42.34
CA TYR A 97 -22.96 -31.55 41.45
C TYR A 97 -22.14 -31.64 40.17
N SER A 98 -22.70 -31.09 39.08
CA SER A 98 -21.95 -30.88 37.84
C SER A 98 -20.75 -29.95 38.10
N ASN A 99 -19.68 -30.14 37.34
CA ASN A 99 -18.48 -29.31 37.47
C ASN A 99 -18.78 -27.80 37.31
N LYS A 100 -19.61 -27.41 36.33
CA LYS A 100 -20.08 -26.02 36.16
C LYS A 100 -20.71 -25.47 37.44
N ARG A 101 -21.51 -26.27 38.15
CA ARG A 101 -22.14 -25.89 39.43
C ARG A 101 -21.15 -25.88 40.59
N LYS A 102 -20.20 -26.81 40.63
CA LYS A 102 -19.11 -26.79 41.63
C LYS A 102 -18.32 -25.48 41.54
N VAL A 103 -18.01 -25.03 40.33
CA VAL A 103 -17.34 -23.73 40.10
C VAL A 103 -18.20 -22.56 40.62
N ASP A 104 -19.53 -22.56 40.40
CA ASP A 104 -20.41 -21.52 40.99
C ASP A 104 -20.32 -21.48 42.52
N MET A 105 -20.23 -22.63 43.18
CA MET A 105 -20.08 -22.72 44.63
C MET A 105 -18.73 -22.19 45.11
N VAL A 106 -17.65 -22.47 44.37
CA VAL A 106 -16.32 -21.88 44.63
C VAL A 106 -16.37 -20.36 44.45
N HIS A 107 -16.94 -19.87 43.34
CA HIS A 107 -17.12 -18.43 43.12
C HIS A 107 -17.94 -17.75 44.23
N HIS A 108 -19.00 -18.41 44.72
CA HIS A 108 -19.77 -17.92 45.85
C HIS A 108 -18.92 -17.85 47.13
N MET A 109 -18.07 -18.84 47.37
CA MET A 109 -17.14 -18.85 48.50
C MET A 109 -16.13 -17.70 48.42
N ILE A 110 -15.53 -17.47 47.24
CA ILE A 110 -14.61 -16.33 47.04
C ILE A 110 -15.34 -15.01 47.32
N LYS A 111 -16.55 -14.81 46.75
CA LYS A 111 -17.37 -13.61 47.00
C LYS A 111 -17.66 -13.40 48.49
N LYS A 112 -17.93 -14.46 49.26
CA LYS A 112 -18.15 -14.39 50.71
C LYS A 112 -16.94 -13.73 51.41
N TYR A 113 -15.73 -14.15 51.06
CA TYR A 113 -14.49 -13.66 51.68
C TYR A 113 -13.98 -12.33 51.12
N CYS A 114 -14.47 -11.87 49.96
CA CYS A 114 -14.18 -10.54 49.42
C CYS A 114 -14.97 -9.40 50.08
N LYS A 115 -15.95 -9.67 50.96
CA LYS A 115 -16.80 -8.65 51.59
C LYS A 115 -16.01 -7.64 52.45
N SER A 116 -16.41 -6.37 52.41
CA SER A 116 -15.74 -5.25 53.10
C SER A 116 -16.58 -4.72 54.28
N LYS A 117 -15.92 -4.09 55.26
CA LYS A 117 -16.58 -3.39 56.38
C LYS A 117 -17.07 -1.98 56.04
N SER A 118 -16.68 -1.42 54.88
CA SER A 118 -16.99 -0.03 54.49
C SER A 118 -18.46 0.15 54.04
N MET A 119 -18.99 1.38 54.08
CA MET A 119 -20.35 1.70 53.60
C MET A 119 -20.46 1.78 52.06
N ALA A 120 -19.35 1.81 51.33
CA ALA A 120 -19.29 1.78 49.86
C ALA A 120 -19.29 0.32 49.32
N GLN A 121 -20.16 -0.52 49.90
CA GLN A 121 -20.06 -2.00 49.87
C GLN A 121 -19.96 -2.61 48.47
N ASN A 122 -20.69 -2.09 47.47
CA ASN A 122 -20.86 -2.85 46.22
C ASN A 122 -19.67 -2.77 45.25
N ASP A 123 -18.97 -1.63 45.17
CA ASP A 123 -17.93 -1.45 44.16
C ASP A 123 -16.56 -1.99 44.62
N GLU A 124 -16.22 -1.83 45.90
CA GLU A 124 -14.97 -2.35 46.48
C GLU A 124 -14.97 -3.89 46.52
N GLU A 125 -16.08 -4.51 46.95
CA GLU A 125 -16.24 -5.96 47.00
C GLU A 125 -16.20 -6.60 45.61
N LYS A 126 -16.87 -5.97 44.64
CA LYS A 126 -16.88 -6.42 43.25
C LYS A 126 -15.49 -6.33 42.64
N THR A 127 -14.76 -5.24 42.90
CA THR A 127 -13.39 -5.06 42.41
C THR A 127 -12.48 -6.16 42.95
N LYS A 128 -12.48 -6.35 44.28
CA LYS A 128 -11.67 -7.39 44.94
C LYS A 128 -12.01 -8.80 44.47
N TYR A 129 -13.30 -9.11 44.29
CA TYR A 129 -13.71 -10.40 43.73
C TYR A 129 -13.16 -10.61 42.31
N LEU A 130 -13.31 -9.62 41.42
CA LEU A 130 -12.86 -9.73 40.04
C LEU A 130 -11.33 -9.76 39.90
N GLU A 131 -10.60 -9.19 40.85
CA GLU A 131 -9.13 -9.29 40.92
C GLU A 131 -8.67 -10.73 41.19
N HIS A 132 -9.36 -11.42 42.11
CA HIS A 132 -8.92 -12.70 42.66
C HIS A 132 -9.59 -13.95 42.08
N VAL A 133 -10.80 -13.84 41.50
CA VAL A 133 -11.59 -15.02 41.09
C VAL A 133 -10.85 -15.98 40.15
N ASN A 134 -9.94 -15.45 39.32
CA ASN A 134 -9.16 -16.23 38.35
C ASN A 134 -7.73 -16.57 38.82
N ASP A 135 -7.40 -16.41 40.11
CA ASP A 135 -6.01 -16.57 40.59
C ASP A 135 -5.50 -18.01 40.40
N PHE A 136 -6.37 -19.01 40.58
CA PHE A 136 -6.02 -20.39 40.25
C PHE A 136 -5.68 -20.55 38.77
N GLU A 137 -6.51 -20.02 37.87
CA GLU A 137 -6.32 -20.15 36.43
C GLU A 137 -5.06 -19.42 35.95
N LYS A 138 -4.75 -18.25 36.52
CA LYS A 138 -3.48 -17.55 36.25
C LYS A 138 -2.30 -18.42 36.64
N TYR A 139 -2.30 -18.95 37.86
CA TYR A 139 -1.26 -19.85 38.35
C TYR A 139 -1.13 -21.11 37.48
N TYR A 140 -2.24 -21.83 37.27
CA TYR A 140 -2.25 -23.14 36.63
C TYR A 140 -1.96 -23.10 35.12
N PHE A 141 -2.54 -22.15 34.39
CA PHE A 141 -2.42 -22.11 32.92
C PHE A 141 -1.28 -21.24 32.40
N LEU A 142 -0.81 -20.26 33.17
CA LEU A 142 0.18 -19.28 32.69
C LEU A 142 1.54 -19.38 33.41
N GLU A 143 1.55 -19.64 34.72
CA GLU A 143 2.77 -19.65 35.54
C GLU A 143 3.42 -21.04 35.62
N ILE A 144 2.61 -22.10 35.66
CA ILE A 144 3.12 -23.48 35.64
C ILE A 144 3.54 -23.85 34.21
N ASN A 145 4.78 -24.35 34.08
CA ASN A 145 5.25 -24.92 32.82
C ASN A 145 4.56 -26.26 32.55
N PRO A 146 4.06 -26.50 31.33
CA PRO A 146 3.48 -27.80 30.98
C PRO A 146 4.53 -28.91 31.07
N ILE A 147 4.06 -30.15 31.32
CA ILE A 147 4.91 -31.34 31.44
C ILE A 147 5.69 -31.55 30.12
N LYS A 148 5.03 -31.39 28.98
CA LYS A 148 5.68 -31.36 27.66
C LYS A 148 5.79 -29.93 27.14
N LYS A 149 7.03 -29.51 26.86
CA LYS A 149 7.32 -28.18 26.30
C LYS A 149 6.80 -27.99 24.88
N ILE A 150 6.74 -29.06 24.09
CA ILE A 150 6.33 -29.03 22.68
C ILE A 150 4.91 -29.59 22.58
N ASN A 151 4.05 -28.90 21.84
CA ASN A 151 2.70 -29.36 21.52
C ASN A 151 2.61 -29.73 20.04
N GLU A 152 2.93 -30.98 19.73
CA GLU A 152 2.96 -31.45 18.35
C GLU A 152 1.61 -31.29 17.63
N ILE A 153 0.49 -31.32 18.36
CA ILE A 153 -0.85 -31.08 17.80
C ILE A 153 -0.95 -29.63 17.32
N ILE A 154 -0.69 -28.67 18.21
CA ILE A 154 -0.76 -27.24 17.87
C ILE A 154 0.26 -26.89 16.77
N ASP A 155 1.48 -27.43 16.84
CA ASP A 155 2.52 -27.21 15.83
C ASP A 155 2.08 -27.65 14.43
N GLN A 156 1.36 -28.78 14.33
CA GLN A 156 0.80 -29.20 13.05
C GLN A 156 -0.41 -28.34 12.63
N VAL A 157 -1.28 -27.98 13.56
CA VAL A 157 -2.45 -27.14 13.27
C VAL A 157 -2.06 -25.75 12.78
N LEU A 158 -0.98 -25.16 13.29
CA LEU A 158 -0.47 -23.85 12.85
C LEU A 158 0.04 -23.81 11.39
N ASN A 159 0.25 -24.99 10.77
CA ASN A 159 0.56 -25.07 9.34
C ASN A 159 -0.68 -24.86 8.46
N LEU A 160 -1.88 -24.89 9.03
CA LEU A 160 -3.12 -24.53 8.34
C LEU A 160 -3.25 -23.01 8.25
N SER A 161 -3.67 -22.50 7.08
CA SER A 161 -4.04 -21.09 6.93
C SER A 161 -5.47 -20.90 7.44
N ALA A 162 -5.63 -20.84 8.76
CA ALA A 162 -6.93 -20.82 9.43
C ALA A 162 -7.04 -19.70 10.47
N ILE A 163 -8.26 -19.30 10.81
CA ILE A 163 -8.55 -18.56 12.04
C ILE A 163 -8.74 -19.59 13.16
N PHE A 164 -8.15 -19.32 14.32
CA PHE A 164 -8.21 -20.22 15.48
C PHE A 164 -9.23 -19.70 16.47
N ILE A 165 -10.20 -20.54 16.82
CA ILE A 165 -11.16 -20.30 17.88
C ILE A 165 -10.90 -21.33 18.96
N THR A 166 -10.85 -20.91 20.22
CA THR A 166 -10.59 -21.83 21.32
C THR A 166 -11.41 -21.48 22.55
N THR A 167 -11.69 -22.50 23.36
CA THR A 167 -12.27 -22.37 24.70
C THR A 167 -11.22 -22.58 25.80
N ASN A 168 -9.96 -22.81 25.42
CA ASN A 168 -8.87 -23.06 26.36
C ASN A 168 -8.41 -21.74 27.01
N TYR A 169 -8.01 -21.83 28.28
CA TYR A 169 -7.53 -20.68 29.07
C TYR A 169 -6.01 -20.48 28.99
N ASP A 170 -5.27 -21.50 28.59
CA ASP A 170 -3.82 -21.46 28.44
C ASP A 170 -3.37 -20.63 27.22
N ASN A 171 -2.06 -20.36 27.15
CA ASN A 171 -1.44 -19.60 26.07
C ASN A 171 -0.54 -20.46 25.16
N GLN A 172 -0.87 -21.76 25.00
CA GLN A 172 0.00 -22.69 24.27
C GLN A 172 -0.05 -22.46 22.76
N ILE A 173 -1.21 -22.03 22.23
CA ILE A 173 -1.36 -21.65 20.81
C ILE A 173 -0.45 -20.46 20.49
N GLU A 174 -0.42 -19.46 21.38
CA GLU A 174 0.43 -18.27 21.28
C GLU A 174 1.90 -18.63 21.30
N LYS A 175 2.32 -19.47 22.27
CA LYS A 175 3.71 -19.92 22.41
C LYS A 175 4.18 -20.67 21.15
N ALA A 176 3.37 -21.58 20.63
CA ALA A 176 3.68 -22.31 19.40
C ALA A 176 3.71 -21.38 18.16
N TYR A 177 2.81 -20.40 18.10
CA TYR A 177 2.80 -19.38 17.06
C TYR A 177 4.08 -18.54 17.10
N GLU A 178 4.47 -18.04 18.27
CA GLU A 178 5.69 -17.25 18.46
C GLU A 178 6.94 -18.02 18.07
N ALA A 179 7.02 -19.31 18.42
CA ALA A 179 8.12 -20.19 18.03
C ALA A 179 8.21 -20.39 16.51
N THR A 180 7.06 -20.57 15.85
CA THR A 180 6.98 -20.87 14.40
C THR A 180 7.22 -19.63 13.54
N PHE A 181 6.52 -18.54 13.86
CA PHE A 181 6.45 -17.33 13.04
C PHE A 181 7.37 -16.21 13.52
N GLN A 182 8.07 -16.39 14.65
CA GLN A 182 8.95 -15.39 15.26
C GLN A 182 8.25 -14.02 15.43
N SER A 183 6.94 -14.05 15.71
CA SER A 183 6.08 -12.88 15.88
C SER A 183 4.91 -13.20 16.80
N ARG A 184 4.30 -12.17 17.38
CA ARG A 184 3.09 -12.35 18.20
C ARG A 184 1.84 -12.51 17.33
N PRO A 185 0.92 -13.42 17.68
CA PRO A 185 -0.36 -13.52 17.00
C PRO A 185 -1.29 -12.35 17.34
N ASN A 186 -2.32 -12.15 16.52
CA ASN A 186 -3.44 -11.30 16.88
C ASN A 186 -4.36 -12.08 17.83
N ILE A 187 -4.43 -11.68 19.10
CA ILE A 187 -5.16 -12.39 20.15
C ILE A 187 -6.39 -11.60 20.55
N LEU A 188 -7.55 -12.23 20.45
CA LEU A 188 -8.82 -11.76 20.97
C LEU A 188 -9.11 -12.53 22.25
N LYS A 189 -9.08 -11.81 23.37
CA LYS A 189 -9.03 -12.40 24.70
C LYS A 189 -10.36 -12.92 25.21
N ASP A 190 -11.47 -12.53 24.59
CA ASP A 190 -12.82 -12.99 24.85
C ASP A 190 -13.71 -12.77 23.61
N ILE A 191 -14.94 -13.30 23.63
CA ILE A 191 -15.90 -13.11 22.53
C ILE A 191 -16.35 -11.65 22.34
N ASN A 192 -16.27 -10.82 23.37
CA ASN A 192 -16.69 -9.42 23.28
C ASN A 192 -15.68 -8.57 22.54
N ALA A 193 -14.41 -9.00 22.47
CA ALA A 193 -13.40 -8.39 21.62
C ALA A 193 -13.75 -8.37 20.12
N LEU A 194 -14.76 -9.13 19.68
CA LEU A 194 -15.29 -9.07 18.30
C LEU A 194 -16.10 -7.79 18.01
N GLU A 195 -16.44 -7.00 19.03
CA GLU A 195 -17.12 -5.72 18.85
C GLU A 195 -16.25 -4.74 18.07
N ASN A 196 -16.83 -4.09 17.06
CA ASN A 196 -16.17 -3.11 16.19
C ASN A 196 -14.99 -3.64 15.34
N ILE A 197 -14.82 -4.96 15.24
CA ILE A 197 -13.87 -5.54 14.29
C ILE A 197 -14.54 -5.68 12.93
N ASP A 198 -13.91 -5.12 11.89
CA ASP A 198 -14.39 -5.34 10.55
C ASP A 198 -14.10 -6.77 10.10
N LYS A 199 -12.82 -7.09 9.84
CA LYS A 199 -12.37 -8.44 9.47
C LYS A 199 -11.18 -8.84 10.35
N LEU A 200 -11.24 -10.00 11.01
CA LEU A 200 -10.09 -10.61 11.69
C LEU A 200 -8.90 -10.77 10.71
N ALA A 201 -7.70 -10.53 11.21
CA ALA A 201 -6.48 -10.82 10.46
C ALA A 201 -6.27 -12.34 10.32
N ASP A 202 -5.57 -12.76 9.26
CA ASP A 202 -5.19 -14.16 9.06
C ASP A 202 -4.50 -14.72 10.30
N LYS A 203 -4.86 -15.96 10.68
CA LYS A 203 -4.30 -16.66 11.85
C LYS A 203 -4.52 -15.93 13.17
N SER A 204 -5.58 -15.14 13.29
CA SER A 204 -6.04 -14.62 14.58
C SER A 204 -6.47 -15.76 15.50
N ILE A 205 -6.27 -15.56 16.81
CA ILE A 205 -6.66 -16.50 17.87
C ILE A 205 -7.76 -15.84 18.71
N LEU A 206 -8.92 -16.49 18.82
CA LEU A 206 -10.04 -16.04 19.65
C LEU A 206 -10.24 -17.00 20.83
N HIS A 207 -9.97 -16.52 22.04
CA HIS A 207 -10.31 -17.22 23.29
C HIS A 207 -11.75 -16.92 23.69
N MET A 208 -12.71 -17.70 23.22
CA MET A 208 -14.13 -17.40 23.46
C MET A 208 -14.50 -17.33 24.94
N HIS A 209 -13.92 -18.19 25.77
CA HIS A 209 -14.23 -18.31 27.21
C HIS A 209 -13.42 -17.34 28.09
N GLY A 210 -12.60 -16.47 27.50
CA GLY A 210 -11.74 -15.56 28.23
C GLY A 210 -10.30 -16.05 28.38
N THR A 211 -9.40 -15.15 28.78
CA THR A 211 -8.02 -15.47 29.16
C THR A 211 -7.76 -15.00 30.60
N PRO A 212 -7.00 -15.76 31.43
CA PRO A 212 -6.77 -15.41 32.84
C PRO A 212 -6.00 -14.09 33.05
N VAL A 213 -5.35 -13.57 32.00
CA VAL A 213 -4.60 -12.30 32.02
C VAL A 213 -5.46 -11.05 31.93
N THR A 214 -6.76 -11.15 31.64
CA THR A 214 -7.59 -9.95 31.42
C THR A 214 -8.15 -9.44 32.74
N PRO A 215 -7.74 -8.24 33.22
CA PRO A 215 -8.22 -7.73 34.50
C PRO A 215 -9.73 -7.48 34.43
N GLY A 216 -10.46 -7.90 35.47
CA GLY A 216 -11.90 -7.62 35.57
C GLY A 216 -12.82 -8.53 34.75
N VAL A 217 -12.29 -9.55 34.06
CA VAL A 217 -13.08 -10.49 33.24
C VAL A 217 -13.30 -11.80 33.98
N LEU A 218 -14.56 -12.21 34.10
CA LEU A 218 -14.92 -13.54 34.62
C LEU A 218 -14.80 -14.56 33.48
N LEU A 219 -14.01 -15.61 33.68
CA LEU A 219 -13.89 -16.71 32.72
C LEU A 219 -15.22 -17.49 32.62
N VAL A 220 -15.46 -18.09 31.46
CA VAL A 220 -16.65 -18.92 31.23
C VAL A 220 -16.39 -20.34 31.74
N SER A 221 -16.41 -20.51 33.06
CA SER A 221 -16.10 -21.76 33.76
C SER A 221 -17.25 -22.29 34.64
N SER A 222 -18.33 -21.53 34.80
CA SER A 222 -19.39 -21.78 35.78
C SER A 222 -20.78 -21.80 35.14
N SER A 223 -21.80 -22.38 35.78
CA SER A 223 -23.14 -22.45 35.17
C SER A 223 -23.69 -21.04 34.89
N ASP A 224 -23.47 -20.11 35.81
CA ASP A 224 -23.91 -18.72 35.65
C ASP A 224 -23.24 -18.02 34.45
N SER A 225 -21.93 -18.20 34.28
CA SER A 225 -21.18 -17.59 33.17
C SER A 225 -21.51 -18.22 31.81
N TYR A 226 -21.74 -19.53 31.74
CA TYR A 226 -22.28 -20.19 30.55
C TYR A 226 -23.66 -19.64 30.18
N ASN A 227 -24.57 -19.53 31.15
CA ASN A 227 -25.90 -18.97 30.91
C ASN A 227 -25.82 -17.52 30.41
N GLN A 228 -24.93 -16.71 30.99
CA GLN A 228 -24.70 -15.34 30.54
C GLN A 228 -24.20 -15.28 29.09
N LEU A 229 -23.24 -16.12 28.72
CA LEU A 229 -22.67 -16.11 27.37
C LEU A 229 -23.64 -16.66 26.31
N TYR A 230 -24.24 -17.83 26.56
CA TYR A 230 -24.96 -18.59 25.53
C TYR A 230 -26.48 -18.39 25.54
N LEU A 231 -27.09 -18.14 26.70
CA LEU A 231 -28.56 -18.04 26.83
C LEU A 231 -29.05 -16.59 26.89
N ASN A 232 -28.42 -15.77 27.73
CA ASN A 232 -28.87 -14.39 27.97
C ASN A 232 -28.33 -13.38 26.96
N ASN A 233 -27.29 -13.75 26.19
CA ASN A 233 -26.59 -12.87 25.27
C ASN A 233 -26.70 -13.38 23.82
N ASN A 234 -27.86 -13.14 23.18
CA ASN A 234 -28.09 -13.36 21.73
C ASN A 234 -27.02 -12.70 20.83
N ASN A 235 -26.19 -11.82 21.38
CA ASN A 235 -25.10 -11.17 20.68
C ASN A 235 -23.90 -12.12 20.42
N ALA A 236 -23.64 -13.13 21.25
CA ALA A 236 -22.49 -14.02 21.10
C ALA A 236 -22.53 -14.82 19.78
N LYS A 237 -23.64 -15.51 19.54
CA LYS A 237 -23.91 -16.23 18.28
C LYS A 237 -23.83 -15.28 17.09
N LYS A 238 -24.51 -14.13 17.17
CA LYS A 238 -24.52 -13.12 16.10
C LYS A 238 -23.12 -12.55 15.81
N LYS A 239 -22.28 -12.32 16.82
CA LYS A 239 -20.90 -11.84 16.66
C LYS A 239 -20.06 -12.85 15.89
N ILE A 240 -20.12 -14.13 16.28
CA ILE A 240 -19.40 -15.21 15.58
C ILE A 240 -19.92 -15.34 14.15
N GLU A 241 -21.23 -15.43 13.95
CA GLU A 241 -21.85 -15.51 12.63
C GLU A 241 -21.40 -14.36 11.71
N THR A 242 -21.47 -13.13 12.22
CA THR A 242 -21.05 -11.94 11.48
C THR A 242 -19.59 -12.04 11.06
N GLN A 243 -18.71 -12.49 11.97
CA GLN A 243 -17.30 -12.62 11.66
C GLN A 243 -17.04 -13.73 10.64
N LEU A 244 -17.69 -14.89 10.77
CA LEU A 244 -17.58 -15.97 9.80
C LEU A 244 -18.02 -15.53 8.40
N ILE A 245 -19.13 -14.79 8.29
CA ILE A 245 -19.62 -14.22 7.01
C ILE A 245 -18.61 -13.23 6.43
N LYS A 246 -18.11 -12.28 7.24
CA LYS A 246 -17.11 -11.30 6.78
C LYS A 246 -15.78 -11.93 6.37
N GLN A 247 -15.47 -13.09 6.93
CA GLN A 247 -14.31 -13.89 6.54
C GLN A 247 -14.54 -14.74 5.31
N ASN A 248 -15.77 -14.84 4.81
CA ASN A 248 -16.17 -15.82 3.80
C ASN A 248 -15.82 -17.26 4.23
N ALA A 249 -15.86 -17.52 5.54
CA ALA A 249 -15.56 -18.83 6.10
C ALA A 249 -16.65 -19.83 5.71
N HIS A 250 -16.24 -20.95 5.13
CA HIS A 250 -17.15 -22.01 4.68
C HIS A 250 -16.77 -23.41 5.17
N VAL A 251 -15.67 -23.54 5.94
CA VAL A 251 -15.28 -24.79 6.60
C VAL A 251 -14.91 -24.53 8.07
N LEU A 252 -15.46 -25.35 8.95
CA LEU A 252 -15.11 -25.41 10.38
C LEU A 252 -14.56 -26.79 10.72
N LEU A 253 -13.36 -26.83 11.28
CA LEU A 253 -12.68 -28.06 11.69
C LEU A 253 -12.49 -28.08 13.22
N PHE A 254 -13.14 -29.02 13.89
CA PHE A 254 -12.97 -29.27 15.32
C PHE A 254 -11.78 -30.21 15.57
N ILE A 255 -10.84 -29.79 16.41
CA ILE A 255 -9.64 -30.54 16.77
C ILE A 255 -9.47 -30.53 18.29
N GLY A 256 -9.23 -31.72 18.88
CA GLY A 256 -9.12 -31.86 20.33
C GLY A 256 -10.42 -31.53 21.10
N SER A 257 -11.57 -31.57 20.42
CA SER A 257 -12.90 -31.37 21.02
C SER A 257 -13.62 -32.71 21.17
N SER A 258 -14.31 -32.91 22.29
CA SER A 258 -15.18 -34.08 22.50
C SER A 258 -16.57 -33.91 21.88
N LEU A 259 -16.89 -32.71 21.36
CA LEU A 259 -18.22 -32.31 20.86
C LEU A 259 -19.36 -32.38 21.90
N GLN A 260 -19.05 -32.56 23.19
CA GLN A 260 -20.07 -32.71 24.23
C GLN A 260 -20.69 -31.38 24.69
N GLU A 261 -20.07 -30.25 24.36
CA GLU A 261 -20.55 -28.91 24.73
C GLU A 261 -21.59 -28.39 23.73
N GLU A 262 -22.85 -28.75 23.92
CA GLU A 262 -23.95 -28.35 23.03
C GLU A 262 -24.08 -26.83 22.88
N GLU A 263 -23.80 -26.08 23.95
CA GLU A 263 -23.86 -24.61 23.92
C GLU A 263 -22.87 -24.01 22.91
N VAL A 264 -21.68 -24.62 22.78
CA VAL A 264 -20.65 -24.22 21.82
C VAL A 264 -21.06 -24.60 20.40
N LEU A 265 -21.55 -25.82 20.20
CA LEU A 265 -21.98 -26.28 18.87
C LEU A 265 -23.12 -25.40 18.30
N ASN A 266 -24.01 -24.92 19.17
CA ASN A 266 -25.12 -24.04 18.81
C ASN A 266 -24.71 -22.66 18.27
N LEU A 267 -23.47 -22.22 18.50
CA LEU A 267 -22.94 -21.00 17.90
C LEU A 267 -22.73 -21.13 16.39
N PHE A 268 -22.57 -22.35 15.89
CA PHE A 268 -22.29 -22.64 14.49
C PHE A 268 -23.49 -23.30 13.78
N SER A 269 -24.66 -23.34 14.40
CA SER A 269 -25.83 -24.08 13.90
C SER A 269 -26.74 -23.30 12.94
N SER A 270 -26.42 -22.05 12.57
CA SER A 270 -27.28 -21.28 11.67
C SER A 270 -27.21 -21.75 10.22
N ASP A 271 -28.38 -21.93 9.60
CA ASP A 271 -28.51 -22.27 8.18
C ASP A 271 -27.97 -21.17 7.25
N SER A 272 -27.91 -19.92 7.72
CA SER A 272 -27.38 -18.80 6.94
C SER A 272 -25.87 -18.89 6.68
N LEU A 273 -25.16 -19.76 7.41
CA LEU A 273 -23.71 -19.82 7.41
C LEU A 273 -23.09 -20.72 6.33
N ASN A 274 -23.87 -21.53 5.61
CA ASN A 274 -23.39 -22.49 4.58
C ASN A 274 -22.03 -23.16 4.91
N LEU A 275 -21.87 -23.58 6.16
CA LEU A 275 -20.60 -23.97 6.75
C LEU A 275 -20.50 -25.49 6.80
N LYS A 276 -19.53 -26.07 6.09
CA LYS A 276 -19.21 -27.50 6.21
C LYS A 276 -18.42 -27.74 7.48
N LYS A 277 -18.87 -28.67 8.33
CA LYS A 277 -18.25 -28.92 9.64
C LYS A 277 -17.64 -30.30 9.67
N TYR A 278 -16.39 -30.38 10.10
CA TYR A 278 -15.66 -31.62 10.29
C TYR A 278 -15.13 -31.70 11.71
N ALA A 279 -15.03 -32.90 12.28
CA ALA A 279 -14.41 -33.11 13.58
C ALA A 279 -13.43 -34.29 13.53
N LEU A 280 -12.22 -34.08 14.05
CA LEU A 280 -11.22 -35.12 14.21
C LEU A 280 -11.43 -35.83 15.55
N MET A 281 -11.86 -37.09 15.53
CA MET A 281 -12.17 -37.85 16.75
C MET A 281 -11.36 -39.13 16.89
N GLN A 282 -11.15 -39.55 18.14
CA GLN A 282 -10.53 -40.83 18.48
C GLN A 282 -11.54 -41.94 18.33
N LEU A 283 -11.16 -43.01 17.63
CA LEU A 283 -11.93 -44.24 17.66
C LEU A 283 -11.52 -45.03 18.90
N ARG A 284 -12.38 -45.07 19.91
CA ARG A 284 -12.06 -45.81 21.14
C ARG A 284 -12.21 -47.32 20.94
N ASP A 285 -11.31 -48.09 21.55
CA ASP A 285 -11.30 -49.56 21.43
C ASP A 285 -12.54 -50.25 22.05
N ASP A 286 -13.30 -49.54 22.90
CA ASP A 286 -14.56 -50.03 23.48
C ASP A 286 -15.78 -49.88 22.56
N ILE A 287 -15.60 -49.28 21.37
CA ILE A 287 -16.67 -49.00 20.41
C ILE A 287 -16.54 -49.94 19.21
N SER A 288 -17.60 -50.69 18.90
CA SER A 288 -17.69 -51.51 17.69
C SER A 288 -17.84 -50.67 16.40
N GLU A 289 -17.55 -51.26 15.25
CA GLU A 289 -17.68 -50.60 13.94
C GLU A 289 -19.11 -50.07 13.68
N ASP A 290 -20.14 -50.84 14.05
CA ASP A 290 -21.55 -50.42 13.94
C ASP A 290 -21.86 -49.21 14.84
N GLN A 291 -21.32 -49.19 16.07
CA GLN A 291 -21.48 -48.06 16.98
C GLN A 291 -20.72 -46.82 16.49
N ALA A 292 -19.53 -46.99 15.92
CA ALA A 292 -18.77 -45.89 15.32
C ALA A 292 -19.53 -45.28 14.12
N ASN A 293 -20.16 -46.12 13.30
CA ASN A 293 -21.01 -45.66 12.19
C ASN A 293 -22.27 -44.95 12.68
N LEU A 294 -22.92 -45.45 13.75
CA LEU A 294 -24.07 -44.77 14.37
C LEU A 294 -23.67 -43.39 14.93
N VAL A 295 -22.49 -43.27 15.53
CA VAL A 295 -21.96 -41.97 16.00
C VAL A 295 -21.72 -41.03 14.81
N LYS A 296 -21.14 -41.52 13.70
CA LYS A 296 -21.00 -40.75 12.46
C LYS A 296 -22.35 -40.24 11.94
N GLU A 297 -23.33 -41.13 11.84
CA GLU A 297 -24.69 -40.84 11.36
C GLU A 297 -25.37 -39.79 12.23
N TYR A 298 -25.35 -39.96 13.55
CA TYR A 298 -25.93 -39.00 14.50
C TYR A 298 -25.35 -37.58 14.31
N TYR A 299 -24.02 -37.42 14.29
CA TYR A 299 -23.43 -36.09 14.16
C TYR A 299 -23.67 -35.48 12.77
N ARG A 300 -23.68 -36.29 11.72
CA ARG A 300 -23.98 -35.84 10.36
C ARG A 300 -25.42 -35.35 10.24
N GLU A 301 -26.38 -36.12 10.73
CA GLU A 301 -27.81 -35.86 10.53
C GLU A 301 -28.37 -34.84 11.51
N GLU A 302 -27.99 -34.92 12.78
CA GLU A 302 -28.56 -34.07 13.83
C GLU A 302 -27.77 -32.77 14.05
N LYS A 303 -26.46 -32.77 13.75
CA LYS A 303 -25.57 -31.62 14.02
C LYS A 303 -24.90 -31.05 12.77
N ASN A 304 -25.06 -31.69 11.60
CA ASN A 304 -24.38 -31.35 10.35
C ASN A 304 -22.86 -31.30 10.52
N ILE A 305 -22.29 -32.32 11.18
CA ILE A 305 -20.85 -32.48 11.42
C ILE A 305 -20.40 -33.84 10.91
N GLU A 306 -19.43 -33.84 9.99
CA GLU A 306 -18.78 -35.06 9.49
C GLU A 306 -17.60 -35.45 10.40
N ILE A 307 -17.58 -36.70 10.86
CA ILE A 307 -16.57 -37.20 11.79
C ILE A 307 -15.47 -37.91 11.00
N ILE A 308 -14.22 -37.51 11.22
CA ILE A 308 -13.04 -38.18 10.67
C ILE A 308 -12.26 -38.83 11.82
N TRP A 309 -12.15 -40.15 11.81
CA TRP A 309 -11.40 -40.88 12.83
C TRP A 309 -9.89 -40.76 12.55
N TYR A 310 -9.11 -40.25 13.50
CA TYR A 310 -7.66 -40.06 13.28
C TYR A 310 -6.80 -41.26 13.71
N GLY A 311 -7.35 -42.18 14.50
CA GLY A 311 -6.63 -43.32 15.07
C GLY A 311 -7.30 -43.87 16.33
N HIS A 312 -6.65 -44.85 16.95
CA HIS A 312 -7.13 -45.53 18.15
C HIS A 312 -6.62 -44.89 19.43
N ASN A 313 -5.50 -44.16 19.37
CA ASN A 313 -4.86 -43.52 20.51
C ASN A 313 -4.78 -42.01 20.31
N TYR A 314 -4.89 -41.27 21.41
CA TYR A 314 -4.73 -39.81 21.38
C TYR A 314 -3.36 -39.36 20.79
N SER A 315 -2.32 -40.18 20.97
CA SER A 315 -0.99 -39.97 20.38
C SER A 315 -0.94 -40.08 18.85
N ASP A 316 -1.99 -40.59 18.21
CA ASP A 316 -2.06 -40.73 16.75
C ASP A 316 -2.46 -39.41 16.08
N LEU A 317 -3.09 -38.48 16.82
CA LEU A 317 -3.57 -37.21 16.28
C LEU A 317 -2.46 -36.33 15.66
N PRO A 318 -1.28 -36.11 16.29
CA PRO A 318 -0.18 -35.38 15.66
C PRO A 318 0.28 -36.03 14.35
N ILE A 319 0.35 -37.36 14.31
CA ILE A 319 0.79 -38.15 13.14
C ILE A 319 -0.23 -37.99 12.01
N PHE A 320 -1.52 -38.11 12.33
CA PHE A 320 -2.61 -37.89 11.40
C PHE A 320 -2.61 -36.46 10.84
N LEU A 321 -2.45 -35.45 11.70
CA LEU A 321 -2.38 -34.04 11.29
C LEU A 321 -1.19 -33.76 10.36
N GLN A 322 -0.03 -34.37 10.62
CA GLN A 322 1.14 -34.25 9.76
C GLN A 322 0.84 -34.80 8.35
N LYS A 323 0.21 -35.98 8.26
CA LYS A 323 -0.21 -36.55 6.97
C LYS A 323 -1.29 -35.70 6.30
N MET A 324 -2.31 -35.29 7.06
CA MET A 324 -3.38 -34.41 6.56
C MET A 324 -2.80 -33.12 5.96
N ASN A 325 -1.86 -32.47 6.65
CA ASN A 325 -1.16 -31.28 6.14
C ASN A 325 -0.39 -31.56 4.85
N LYS A 326 0.28 -32.72 4.75
CA LYS A 326 0.97 -33.15 3.54
C LYS A 326 -0.02 -33.35 2.40
N ASP A 327 -1.09 -34.11 2.62
CA ASP A 327 -2.08 -34.43 1.59
C ASP A 327 -2.86 -33.19 1.14
N ILE A 328 -3.19 -32.26 2.06
CA ILE A 328 -3.74 -30.95 1.71
C ILE A 328 -2.77 -30.18 0.83
N SER A 329 -1.47 -30.20 1.16
CA SER A 329 -0.44 -29.54 0.36
C SER A 329 -0.31 -30.18 -1.02
N ASP A 330 -0.28 -31.51 -1.10
CA ASP A 330 -0.13 -32.26 -2.35
C ASP A 330 -1.37 -32.05 -3.23
N LYS A 331 -2.58 -32.07 -2.65
CA LYS A 331 -3.83 -31.81 -3.37
C LYS A 331 -3.95 -30.36 -3.85
N TYR A 332 -3.51 -29.41 -3.02
CA TYR A 332 -3.38 -28.02 -3.42
C TYR A 332 -2.40 -27.90 -4.60
N GLN A 333 -1.22 -28.53 -4.52
CA GLN A 333 -0.24 -28.53 -5.61
C GLN A 333 -0.77 -29.20 -6.88
N GLU A 334 -1.55 -30.28 -6.78
CA GLU A 334 -2.20 -30.94 -7.92
C GLU A 334 -3.23 -30.02 -8.60
N LYS A 335 -4.10 -29.36 -7.80
CA LYS A 335 -5.07 -28.36 -8.31
C LYS A 335 -4.37 -27.16 -8.93
N HIS A 336 -3.19 -26.80 -8.41
CA HIS A 336 -2.36 -25.70 -8.89
C HIS A 336 -1.24 -26.13 -9.85
N ALA A 337 -1.28 -27.38 -10.33
CA ALA A 337 -0.28 -27.91 -11.24
C ALA A 337 -0.34 -27.09 -12.53
N PHE A 338 0.85 -26.68 -12.99
CA PHE A 338 1.00 -25.94 -14.22
C PHE A 338 0.43 -26.75 -15.39
N VAL A 339 -0.33 -26.08 -16.26
CA VAL A 339 -0.76 -26.65 -17.54
C VAL A 339 0.16 -26.09 -18.61
N SER A 340 0.84 -26.95 -19.35
CA SER A 340 1.70 -26.45 -20.43
C SER A 340 0.84 -25.91 -21.57
N ALA A 341 1.33 -24.84 -22.22
CA ALA A 341 0.69 -24.34 -23.42
C ALA A 341 0.59 -25.40 -24.52
N LYS A 342 1.53 -26.35 -24.55
CA LYS A 342 1.50 -27.50 -25.45
C LYS A 342 0.31 -28.42 -25.19
N GLU A 343 0.02 -28.74 -23.93
CA GLU A 343 -1.14 -29.58 -23.56
C GLU A 343 -2.45 -28.91 -23.99
N LEU A 344 -2.61 -27.61 -23.69
CA LEU A 344 -3.80 -26.85 -24.11
C LEU A 344 -3.95 -26.78 -25.63
N ILE A 345 -2.85 -26.55 -26.36
CA ILE A 345 -2.86 -26.56 -27.83
C ILE A 345 -3.25 -27.94 -28.35
N ASP A 346 -2.66 -29.01 -27.81
CA ASP A 346 -2.98 -30.38 -28.20
C ASP A 346 -4.45 -30.72 -27.96
N ASP A 347 -5.03 -30.28 -26.84
CA ASP A 347 -6.45 -30.47 -26.53
C ASP A 347 -7.37 -29.74 -27.51
N ILE A 348 -7.01 -28.50 -27.90
CA ILE A 348 -7.76 -27.73 -28.90
C ILE A 348 -7.66 -28.40 -30.27
N ASP A 349 -6.44 -28.71 -30.72
CA ASP A 349 -6.17 -29.27 -32.04
C ASP A 349 -6.80 -30.66 -32.21
N LYS A 350 -6.78 -31.50 -31.16
CA LYS A 350 -7.41 -32.84 -31.15
C LYS A 350 -8.90 -32.79 -30.82
N ASN A 351 -9.46 -31.61 -30.53
CA ASN A 351 -10.85 -31.42 -30.12
C ASN A 351 -11.27 -32.24 -28.88
N ASN A 352 -10.37 -32.37 -27.91
CA ASN A 352 -10.59 -33.10 -26.65
C ASN A 352 -11.31 -32.20 -25.64
N LEU A 353 -12.60 -31.97 -25.85
CA LEU A 353 -13.39 -30.96 -25.11
C LEU A 353 -13.41 -31.16 -23.59
N ASP A 354 -13.49 -32.40 -23.10
CA ASP A 354 -13.54 -32.67 -21.66
C ASP A 354 -12.21 -32.34 -20.98
N GLN A 355 -11.09 -32.68 -21.61
CA GLN A 355 -9.76 -32.35 -21.10
C GLN A 355 -9.48 -30.85 -21.22
N LEU A 356 -9.82 -30.24 -22.36
CA LEU A 356 -9.73 -28.79 -22.56
C LEU A 356 -10.46 -28.02 -21.46
N ASN A 357 -11.67 -28.46 -21.07
CA ASN A 357 -12.43 -27.81 -20.01
C ASN A 357 -11.72 -27.89 -18.66
N LYS A 358 -11.14 -29.04 -18.32
CA LYS A 358 -10.36 -29.24 -17.08
C LYS A 358 -9.11 -28.37 -17.09
N ASP A 359 -8.39 -28.37 -18.21
CA ASP A 359 -7.10 -27.72 -18.35
C ASP A 359 -7.22 -26.20 -18.40
N ILE A 360 -8.25 -25.66 -19.08
CA ILE A 360 -8.57 -24.23 -19.01
C ILE A 360 -9.01 -23.83 -17.61
N THR A 361 -9.86 -24.63 -16.95
CA THR A 361 -10.31 -24.33 -15.59
C THR A 361 -9.14 -24.27 -14.61
N ARG A 362 -8.15 -25.16 -14.78
CA ARG A 362 -6.92 -25.23 -13.99
C ARG A 362 -5.95 -24.09 -14.33
N ALA A 363 -5.74 -23.80 -15.61
CA ALA A 363 -4.90 -22.71 -16.08
C ALA A 363 -5.43 -21.33 -15.61
N LEU A 364 -6.74 -21.08 -15.74
CA LEU A 364 -7.38 -19.85 -15.26
C LEU A 364 -7.24 -19.69 -13.75
N PHE A 365 -7.36 -20.81 -13.03
CA PHE A 365 -7.18 -20.86 -11.59
C PHE A 365 -5.72 -20.58 -11.17
N ASN A 366 -4.76 -20.97 -12.01
CA ASN A 366 -3.35 -20.62 -11.85
C ASN A 366 -2.98 -19.21 -12.30
N GLU A 367 -3.95 -18.41 -12.76
CA GLU A 367 -3.75 -17.09 -13.35
C GLU A 367 -2.77 -17.10 -14.54
N GLU A 368 -2.74 -18.21 -15.28
CA GLU A 368 -1.89 -18.37 -16.46
C GLU A 368 -2.35 -17.41 -17.57
N THR A 369 -1.45 -16.53 -18.01
CA THR A 369 -1.82 -15.46 -18.96
C THR A 369 -1.66 -15.88 -20.42
N PHE A 370 -0.88 -16.93 -20.70
CA PHE A 370 -0.66 -17.45 -22.05
C PHE A 370 -1.90 -18.15 -22.66
N ILE A 371 -2.95 -18.39 -21.87
CA ILE A 371 -4.16 -19.11 -22.30
C ILE A 371 -4.74 -18.50 -23.58
N ASP A 372 -4.75 -17.17 -23.69
CA ASP A 372 -5.25 -16.50 -24.88
C ASP A 372 -4.40 -16.81 -26.12
N ASP A 373 -3.08 -16.86 -26.02
CA ASP A 373 -2.21 -17.20 -27.15
C ASP A 373 -2.43 -18.62 -27.67
N CYS A 374 -2.77 -19.57 -26.79
CA CYS A 374 -3.17 -20.92 -27.20
C CYS A 374 -4.39 -20.93 -28.12
N PHE A 375 -5.21 -19.87 -28.13
CA PHE A 375 -6.40 -19.77 -28.98
C PHE A 375 -6.11 -19.27 -30.39
N ARG A 376 -4.93 -18.67 -30.63
CA ARG A 376 -4.58 -17.99 -31.88
C ARG A 376 -4.78 -18.90 -33.09
N ASN A 377 -5.79 -18.58 -33.91
CA ASN A 377 -6.20 -19.32 -35.11
C ASN A 377 -6.64 -20.79 -34.90
N ARG A 378 -6.86 -21.25 -33.66
CA ARG A 378 -7.08 -22.67 -33.34
C ARG A 378 -8.51 -23.03 -32.92
N LEU A 379 -9.28 -22.07 -32.38
CA LEU A 379 -10.61 -22.37 -31.83
C LEU A 379 -11.66 -22.73 -32.89
N ASN A 380 -12.27 -23.91 -32.76
CA ASN A 380 -13.42 -24.31 -33.58
C ASN A 380 -14.76 -23.91 -32.91
N LYS A 381 -15.91 -24.26 -33.53
CA LYS A 381 -17.24 -23.89 -33.01
C LYS A 381 -17.56 -24.55 -31.67
N ASP A 382 -17.13 -25.80 -31.49
CA ASP A 382 -17.40 -26.58 -30.29
C ASP A 382 -16.54 -26.08 -29.12
N SER A 383 -15.26 -25.76 -29.37
CA SER A 383 -14.37 -25.12 -28.39
C SER A 383 -14.91 -23.76 -27.95
N ILE A 384 -15.38 -22.92 -28.89
CA ILE A 384 -16.04 -21.64 -28.55
C ILE A 384 -17.28 -21.88 -27.68
N ASN A 385 -18.13 -22.85 -28.06
CA ASN A 385 -19.30 -23.17 -27.27
C ASN A 385 -18.94 -23.67 -25.87
N LEU A 386 -17.89 -24.47 -25.72
CA LEU A 386 -17.39 -24.92 -24.43
C LEU A 386 -16.93 -23.75 -23.55
N LEU A 387 -16.10 -22.86 -24.10
CA LEU A 387 -15.55 -21.70 -23.39
C LEU A 387 -16.64 -20.78 -22.84
N VAL A 388 -17.66 -20.45 -23.64
CA VAL A 388 -18.77 -19.59 -23.19
C VAL A 388 -19.73 -20.28 -22.22
N ASN A 389 -19.54 -21.58 -21.98
CA ASN A 389 -20.24 -22.36 -20.95
C ASN A 389 -19.36 -22.64 -19.72
N ASN A 390 -18.05 -22.39 -19.80
CA ASN A 390 -17.15 -22.51 -18.66
C ASN A 390 -17.35 -21.32 -17.72
N SER A 391 -17.87 -21.57 -16.52
CA SER A 391 -18.22 -20.52 -15.57
C SER A 391 -17.01 -19.69 -15.12
N LYS A 392 -15.83 -20.32 -14.93
CA LYS A 392 -14.61 -19.59 -14.57
C LYS A 392 -14.17 -18.68 -15.71
N PHE A 393 -14.09 -19.19 -16.95
CA PHE A 393 -13.70 -18.38 -18.10
C PHE A 393 -14.65 -17.20 -18.33
N VAL A 394 -15.96 -17.45 -18.26
CA VAL A 394 -16.98 -16.39 -18.39
C VAL A 394 -16.87 -15.36 -17.26
N ASN A 395 -16.54 -15.78 -16.04
CA ASN A 395 -16.31 -14.85 -14.93
C ASN A 395 -15.11 -13.93 -15.22
N GLU A 396 -14.03 -14.47 -15.77
CA GLU A 396 -12.85 -13.67 -16.16
C GLU A 396 -13.19 -12.66 -17.27
N LEU A 397 -13.98 -13.06 -18.28
CA LEU A 397 -14.49 -12.14 -19.30
C LEU A 397 -15.41 -11.07 -18.70
N ASN A 398 -16.28 -11.42 -17.74
CA ASN A 398 -17.16 -10.44 -17.09
C ASN A 398 -16.39 -9.44 -16.23
N LYS A 399 -15.29 -9.87 -15.60
CA LYS A 399 -14.36 -8.99 -14.87
C LYS A 399 -13.53 -8.09 -15.79
N GLY A 400 -13.61 -8.27 -17.11
CA GLY A 400 -12.90 -7.42 -18.06
C GLY A 400 -11.48 -7.89 -18.43
N LYS A 401 -11.10 -9.14 -18.13
CA LYS A 401 -9.78 -9.64 -18.54
C LYS A 401 -9.65 -9.68 -20.07
N TYR A 402 -8.48 -9.28 -20.57
CA TYR A 402 -8.20 -9.16 -22.00
C TYR A 402 -7.90 -10.53 -22.62
N TYR A 403 -8.74 -10.97 -23.57
CA TYR A 403 -8.58 -12.21 -24.34
C TYR A 403 -8.74 -11.93 -25.85
N HIS A 404 -7.73 -11.30 -26.45
CA HIS A 404 -7.78 -10.84 -27.84
C HIS A 404 -7.96 -11.99 -28.84
N ASN A 405 -7.16 -13.04 -28.72
CA ASN A 405 -7.19 -14.17 -29.65
C ASN A 405 -8.51 -14.93 -29.54
N PHE A 406 -9.07 -15.07 -28.33
CA PHE A 406 -10.44 -15.60 -28.16
C PHE A 406 -11.46 -14.75 -28.93
N TRP A 407 -11.49 -13.44 -28.70
CA TRP A 407 -12.46 -12.56 -29.34
C TRP A 407 -12.29 -12.48 -30.86
N SER A 408 -11.04 -12.52 -31.35
CA SER A 408 -10.71 -12.62 -32.78
C SER A 408 -11.31 -13.89 -33.41
N GLU A 409 -11.14 -15.05 -32.76
CA GLU A 409 -11.72 -16.31 -33.23
C GLU A 409 -13.24 -16.32 -33.19
N VAL A 410 -13.85 -15.74 -32.14
CA VAL A 410 -15.30 -15.55 -32.04
C VAL A 410 -15.79 -14.65 -33.17
N ASN A 411 -15.17 -13.50 -33.39
CA ASN A 411 -15.54 -12.54 -34.42
C ASN A 411 -15.49 -13.17 -35.83
N ARG A 412 -14.43 -13.94 -36.13
CA ARG A 412 -14.25 -14.68 -37.38
C ARG A 412 -15.35 -15.70 -37.64
N LYS A 413 -15.90 -16.32 -36.58
CA LYS A 413 -16.88 -17.42 -36.68
C LYS A 413 -18.29 -17.03 -36.26
N PHE A 414 -18.54 -15.82 -35.76
CA PHE A 414 -19.78 -15.42 -35.10
C PHE A 414 -21.05 -15.77 -35.91
N SER A 415 -21.07 -15.42 -37.20
CA SER A 415 -22.20 -15.70 -38.09
C SER A 415 -22.47 -17.20 -38.30
N LYS A 416 -21.47 -18.06 -38.09
CA LYS A 416 -21.54 -19.53 -38.25
C LYS A 416 -21.87 -20.27 -36.94
N LEU A 417 -21.94 -19.57 -35.80
CA LEU A 417 -22.32 -20.13 -34.51
C LEU A 417 -23.85 -20.30 -34.41
N ASN A 418 -24.30 -21.24 -33.59
CA ASN A 418 -25.73 -21.41 -33.31
C ASN A 418 -26.27 -20.21 -32.48
N GLU A 419 -27.59 -20.01 -32.52
CA GLU A 419 -28.25 -18.87 -31.89
C GLU A 419 -28.05 -18.80 -30.38
N LYS A 420 -28.10 -19.96 -29.68
CA LYS A 420 -27.89 -20.06 -28.24
C LYS A 420 -26.49 -19.60 -27.84
N THR A 421 -25.46 -19.99 -28.58
CA THR A 421 -24.07 -19.59 -28.35
C THR A 421 -23.89 -18.09 -28.66
N ARG A 422 -24.44 -17.59 -29.77
CA ARG A 422 -24.41 -16.14 -30.08
C ARG A 422 -25.05 -15.30 -28.98
N PHE A 423 -26.23 -15.70 -28.50
CA PHE A 423 -26.92 -15.00 -27.42
C PHE A 423 -26.09 -14.95 -26.13
N LYS A 424 -25.44 -16.06 -25.76
CA LYS A 424 -24.54 -16.10 -24.60
C LYS A 424 -23.35 -15.15 -24.75
N ILE A 425 -22.69 -15.16 -25.91
CA ILE A 425 -21.58 -14.25 -26.22
C ILE A 425 -22.01 -12.80 -26.02
N ILE A 426 -23.16 -12.40 -26.56
CA ILE A 426 -23.67 -11.04 -26.42
C ILE A 426 -23.97 -10.72 -24.96
N LYS A 427 -24.56 -11.65 -24.19
CA LYS A 427 -24.82 -11.46 -22.77
C LYS A 427 -23.54 -11.30 -21.93
N ILE A 428 -22.44 -11.94 -22.32
CA ILE A 428 -21.13 -11.75 -21.70
C ILE A 428 -20.66 -10.31 -21.97
N ILE A 429 -20.64 -9.88 -23.23
CA ILE A 429 -20.20 -8.52 -23.62
C ILE A 429 -21.05 -7.44 -22.92
N GLU A 430 -22.37 -7.63 -22.85
CA GLU A 430 -23.29 -6.69 -22.17
C GLU A 430 -23.04 -6.60 -20.66
N LYS A 431 -22.60 -7.69 -20.01
CA LYS A 431 -22.37 -7.76 -18.55
C LYS A 431 -20.97 -7.30 -18.13
N SER A 432 -19.98 -7.32 -19.01
CA SER A 432 -18.61 -6.99 -18.66
C SER A 432 -18.46 -5.57 -18.10
N SER A 433 -17.60 -5.43 -17.08
CA SER A 433 -17.45 -4.20 -16.30
C SER A 433 -16.55 -3.12 -16.92
N GLU A 434 -15.61 -3.49 -17.80
CA GLU A 434 -14.77 -2.64 -18.70
C GLU A 434 -13.63 -3.52 -19.28
N PHE A 435 -13.19 -3.34 -20.52
CA PHE A 435 -12.08 -4.13 -21.12
C PHE A 435 -10.91 -3.27 -21.60
N PHE A 436 -9.76 -3.90 -21.83
CA PHE A 436 -8.74 -3.40 -22.76
C PHE A 436 -9.24 -3.51 -24.21
N GLY A 437 -9.06 -2.44 -24.99
CA GLY A 437 -9.75 -2.20 -26.25
C GLY A 437 -9.61 -3.28 -27.31
N ASP A 438 -10.66 -4.08 -27.48
CA ASP A 438 -10.74 -5.10 -28.51
C ASP A 438 -11.75 -4.73 -29.61
N GLU A 439 -11.22 -4.40 -30.78
CA GLU A 439 -11.96 -4.18 -32.02
C GLU A 439 -12.88 -5.36 -32.41
N ASN A 440 -12.51 -6.59 -32.04
CA ASN A 440 -13.29 -7.78 -32.38
C ASN A 440 -14.63 -7.79 -31.66
N THR A 441 -14.65 -7.39 -30.39
CA THR A 441 -15.87 -7.24 -29.61
C THR A 441 -16.84 -6.23 -30.22
N MET A 442 -16.35 -5.07 -30.72
CA MET A 442 -17.20 -4.12 -31.44
C MET A 442 -17.77 -4.72 -32.73
N ASN A 443 -16.92 -5.41 -33.49
CA ASN A 443 -17.34 -6.06 -34.73
C ASN A 443 -18.41 -7.15 -34.46
N ILE A 444 -18.32 -7.85 -33.33
CA ILE A 444 -19.34 -8.81 -32.87
C ILE A 444 -20.66 -8.11 -32.54
N LEU A 445 -20.65 -7.03 -31.74
CA LEU A 445 -21.86 -6.28 -31.42
C LEU A 445 -22.53 -5.74 -32.68
N TYR A 446 -21.75 -5.19 -33.61
CA TYR A 446 -22.26 -4.69 -34.89
C TYR A 446 -22.92 -5.81 -35.73
N LYS A 447 -22.31 -6.99 -35.80
CA LYS A 447 -22.88 -8.17 -36.47
C LYS A 447 -24.18 -8.66 -35.81
N TYR A 448 -24.37 -8.41 -34.51
CA TYR A 448 -25.57 -8.79 -33.78
C TYR A 448 -26.69 -7.77 -33.92
N ARG A 449 -26.41 -6.48 -33.68
CA ARG A 449 -27.39 -5.40 -33.72
C ARG A 449 -26.74 -4.09 -34.15
N ASN A 450 -27.12 -3.59 -35.31
CA ASN A 450 -26.68 -2.30 -35.86
C ASN A 450 -27.62 -1.15 -35.44
N ASP A 451 -27.59 -0.80 -34.16
CA ASP A 451 -28.38 0.28 -33.56
C ASP A 451 -27.44 1.21 -32.76
N PHE A 452 -27.48 2.52 -33.02
CA PHE A 452 -26.48 3.45 -32.49
C PHE A 452 -26.48 3.48 -30.95
N ASP A 453 -27.65 3.60 -30.33
CA ASP A 453 -27.74 3.70 -28.86
C ASP A 453 -27.29 2.39 -28.21
N TYR A 454 -27.70 1.24 -28.74
CA TYR A 454 -27.23 -0.06 -28.28
C TYR A 454 -25.71 -0.22 -28.41
N LEU A 455 -25.14 0.12 -29.58
CA LEU A 455 -23.71 0.02 -29.83
C LEU A 455 -22.91 1.02 -29.01
N TYR A 456 -23.44 2.22 -28.77
CA TYR A 456 -22.79 3.24 -27.94
C TYR A 456 -22.75 2.79 -26.47
N GLU A 457 -23.89 2.38 -25.92
CA GLU A 457 -24.00 2.00 -24.51
C GLU A 457 -23.17 0.75 -24.17
N ASN A 458 -23.10 -0.21 -25.08
CA ASN A 458 -22.27 -1.41 -24.87
C ASN A 458 -20.83 -1.18 -25.29
N GLY A 459 -20.58 -0.44 -26.37
CA GLY A 459 -19.26 -0.18 -26.95
C GLY A 459 -18.36 0.76 -26.15
N LYS A 460 -18.95 1.75 -25.48
CA LYS A 460 -18.19 2.74 -24.69
C LYS A 460 -17.28 2.12 -23.64
N LYS A 461 -17.69 0.96 -23.09
CA LYS A 461 -16.95 0.19 -22.08
C LYS A 461 -15.57 -0.32 -22.53
N PHE A 462 -15.29 -0.29 -23.83
CA PHE A 462 -14.07 -0.87 -24.39
C PHE A 462 -13.41 -0.03 -25.48
N LEU A 463 -14.12 0.91 -26.11
CA LEU A 463 -13.56 1.73 -27.19
C LEU A 463 -12.61 2.85 -26.73
N ASN A 464 -12.68 3.29 -25.48
CA ASN A 464 -11.79 4.31 -24.91
C ASN A 464 -10.30 3.91 -24.86
N ARG A 465 -9.98 2.63 -25.09
CA ARG A 465 -8.62 2.07 -25.05
C ARG A 465 -8.20 1.36 -26.34
N VAL A 466 -8.97 1.52 -27.43
CA VAL A 466 -8.56 1.05 -28.77
C VAL A 466 -7.63 2.10 -29.39
N TYR A 467 -6.39 1.70 -29.69
CA TYR A 467 -5.35 2.61 -30.21
C TYR A 467 -5.62 3.12 -31.62
N TYR A 468 -6.08 2.23 -32.51
CA TYR A 468 -6.14 2.53 -33.94
C TYR A 468 -7.56 2.33 -34.50
N PRO A 469 -8.24 3.40 -34.94
CA PRO A 469 -9.58 3.28 -35.50
C PRO A 469 -9.62 2.52 -36.83
N ILE A 470 -8.50 2.39 -37.56
CA ILE A 470 -8.45 1.61 -38.81
C ILE A 470 -8.85 0.14 -38.61
N ASN A 471 -8.54 -0.43 -37.45
CA ASN A 471 -8.86 -1.82 -37.18
C ASN A 471 -10.36 -2.07 -36.95
N ILE A 472 -11.12 -1.01 -36.67
CA ILE A 472 -12.58 -1.08 -36.56
C ILE A 472 -13.17 -1.05 -37.96
N SER A 473 -13.72 -2.18 -38.41
CA SER A 473 -14.17 -2.36 -39.80
C SER A 473 -15.42 -1.52 -40.14
N SER A 474 -16.30 -1.29 -39.17
CA SER A 474 -17.57 -0.57 -39.36
C SER A 474 -17.43 0.95 -39.16
N ASN A 475 -18.00 1.74 -40.06
CA ASN A 475 -18.05 3.21 -39.93
C ASN A 475 -18.82 3.64 -38.66
N GLU A 476 -19.99 3.05 -38.41
CA GLU A 476 -20.78 3.34 -37.21
C GLU A 476 -19.98 3.10 -35.93
N ALA A 477 -19.22 1.99 -35.87
CA ALA A 477 -18.36 1.69 -34.73
C ALA A 477 -17.16 2.67 -34.61
N ARG A 478 -16.56 3.10 -35.72
CA ARG A 478 -15.50 4.14 -35.72
C ARG A 478 -16.00 5.48 -35.22
N VAL A 479 -17.23 5.87 -35.58
CA VAL A 479 -17.87 7.09 -35.07
C VAL A 479 -18.11 6.98 -33.57
N ILE A 480 -18.58 5.83 -33.07
CA ILE A 480 -18.74 5.60 -31.63
C ILE A 480 -17.38 5.68 -30.92
N TRP A 481 -16.33 5.09 -31.47
CA TRP A 481 -14.98 5.18 -30.92
C TRP A 481 -14.52 6.62 -30.78
N LEU A 482 -14.72 7.45 -31.81
CA LEU A 482 -14.38 8.87 -31.77
C LEU A 482 -15.17 9.60 -30.66
N LEU A 483 -16.47 9.35 -30.55
CA LEU A 483 -17.32 9.96 -29.52
C LEU A 483 -16.88 9.57 -28.09
N VAL A 484 -16.59 8.29 -27.86
CA VAL A 484 -16.18 7.78 -26.54
C VAL A 484 -14.85 8.39 -26.10
N ASN A 485 -13.86 8.44 -27.00
CA ASN A 485 -12.57 9.04 -26.68
C ASN A 485 -12.64 10.56 -26.47
N LEU A 486 -13.57 11.25 -27.15
CA LEU A 486 -13.89 12.66 -26.89
C LEU A 486 -14.58 12.85 -25.52
N GLU A 487 -15.43 11.92 -25.08
CA GLU A 487 -16.14 12.01 -23.79
C GLU A 487 -15.18 11.80 -22.60
N GLU A 488 -14.34 10.76 -22.66
CA GLU A 488 -13.55 10.29 -21.51
C GLU A 488 -12.15 10.91 -21.37
N ASN A 489 -11.66 11.68 -22.36
CA ASN A 489 -10.29 12.21 -22.41
C ASN A 489 -9.22 11.11 -22.24
N SER A 490 -9.34 10.02 -23.01
CA SER A 490 -8.42 8.89 -22.91
C SER A 490 -6.95 9.31 -23.12
N ILE A 491 -6.05 8.83 -22.25
CA ILE A 491 -4.60 9.04 -22.38
C ILE A 491 -4.02 8.44 -23.68
N PHE A 492 -4.76 7.53 -24.33
CA PHE A 492 -4.35 6.88 -25.58
C PHE A 492 -4.81 7.63 -26.83
N TYR A 493 -5.71 8.62 -26.68
CA TYR A 493 -6.21 9.49 -27.74
C TYR A 493 -5.32 10.74 -27.85
N THR A 494 -4.12 10.57 -28.41
CA THR A 494 -3.17 11.66 -28.67
C THR A 494 -3.16 12.02 -30.15
N PHE A 495 -2.79 13.27 -30.45
CA PHE A 495 -2.56 13.73 -31.81
C PHE A 495 -1.58 12.83 -32.56
N ASP A 496 -0.46 12.45 -31.92
CA ASP A 496 0.57 11.62 -32.54
C ASP A 496 0.03 10.23 -32.95
N ASN A 497 -0.78 9.59 -32.11
CA ASN A 497 -1.35 8.26 -32.40
C ASN A 497 -2.34 8.26 -33.59
N LEU A 498 -3.06 9.38 -33.79
CA LEU A 498 -4.07 9.52 -34.84
C LEU A 498 -3.54 10.15 -36.13
N VAL A 499 -2.52 10.98 -36.03
CA VAL A 499 -2.06 11.87 -37.10
C VAL A 499 -0.69 11.49 -37.65
N GLU A 500 0.23 10.91 -36.86
CA GLU A 500 1.56 10.50 -37.37
C GLU A 500 1.58 9.11 -38.01
N TYR A 501 0.62 8.22 -37.70
CA TYR A 501 0.52 6.93 -38.38
C TYR A 501 -0.15 7.09 -39.76
N GLU A 502 0.63 6.98 -40.84
CA GLU A 502 0.17 7.04 -42.25
C GLU A 502 -1.08 6.19 -42.53
N LEU A 503 -1.23 5.06 -41.81
CA LEU A 503 -2.36 4.14 -41.93
C LEU A 503 -3.72 4.79 -41.57
N ASN A 504 -3.75 5.75 -40.63
CA ASN A 504 -5.00 6.38 -40.19
C ASN A 504 -5.40 7.60 -41.02
N GLU A 505 -4.53 8.09 -41.92
CA GLU A 505 -4.76 9.35 -42.62
C GLU A 505 -5.95 9.35 -43.60
N ASN A 506 -6.37 8.17 -44.05
CA ASN A 506 -7.45 8.02 -45.04
C ASN A 506 -8.82 7.70 -44.42
N ILE A 507 -8.95 7.68 -43.09
CA ILE A 507 -10.21 7.32 -42.42
C ILE A 507 -11.20 8.49 -42.47
N LEU A 508 -12.43 8.17 -42.90
CA LEU A 508 -13.59 9.06 -42.81
C LEU A 508 -14.53 8.62 -41.67
N PHE A 509 -14.96 9.59 -40.87
CA PHE A 509 -15.97 9.42 -39.82
C PHE A 509 -17.31 9.96 -40.33
N ASN A 510 -18.20 9.07 -40.77
CA ASN A 510 -19.49 9.45 -41.34
C ASN A 510 -20.61 9.38 -40.28
N PHE A 511 -21.01 10.55 -39.78
CA PHE A 511 -21.95 10.71 -38.66
C PHE A 511 -23.40 10.52 -39.09
N SER A 512 -24.16 9.76 -38.29
CA SER A 512 -25.63 9.74 -38.31
C SER A 512 -26.20 10.91 -37.52
N SER A 513 -27.52 11.16 -37.62
CA SER A 513 -28.17 12.21 -36.81
C SER A 513 -28.03 11.95 -35.30
N ALA A 514 -28.16 10.70 -34.86
CA ALA A 514 -28.00 10.30 -33.46
C ALA A 514 -26.55 10.54 -32.96
N ALA A 515 -25.56 10.10 -33.75
CA ALA A 515 -24.15 10.31 -33.44
C ALA A 515 -23.78 11.80 -33.35
N LEU A 516 -24.33 12.62 -34.26
CA LEU A 516 -24.06 14.06 -34.27
C LEU A 516 -24.67 14.77 -33.06
N LYS A 517 -25.88 14.37 -32.64
CA LYS A 517 -26.48 14.87 -31.39
C LYS A 517 -25.63 14.48 -30.18
N LYS A 518 -25.09 13.25 -30.17
CA LYS A 518 -24.21 12.79 -29.10
C LYS A 518 -22.88 13.57 -29.04
N LEU A 519 -22.28 13.88 -30.20
CA LEU A 519 -21.10 14.76 -30.28
C LEU A 519 -21.37 16.10 -29.60
N ILE A 520 -22.49 16.74 -29.96
CA ILE A 520 -22.89 18.04 -29.39
C ILE A 520 -23.09 17.92 -27.88
N GLU A 521 -23.77 16.87 -27.40
CA GLU A 521 -23.94 16.59 -25.98
C GLU A 521 -22.58 16.51 -25.24
N ILE A 522 -21.63 15.75 -25.78
CA ILE A 522 -20.28 15.57 -25.21
C ILE A 522 -19.55 16.91 -25.13
N LEU A 523 -19.51 17.66 -26.22
CA LEU A 523 -18.80 18.94 -26.27
C LEU A 523 -19.46 19.98 -25.33
N ASN A 524 -20.78 19.95 -25.18
CA ASN A 524 -21.50 20.84 -24.27
C ASN A 524 -21.28 20.51 -22.78
N LYS A 525 -20.87 19.29 -22.42
CA LYS A 525 -20.44 18.94 -21.06
C LYS A 525 -19.08 19.57 -20.72
N LYS A 526 -18.22 19.86 -21.71
CA LYS A 526 -16.90 20.47 -21.52
C LYS A 526 -16.95 22.00 -21.32
N LYS A 527 -17.85 22.48 -20.46
CA LYS A 527 -18.13 23.92 -20.25
C LYS A 527 -16.92 24.73 -19.77
N MET A 528 -15.92 24.09 -19.15
CA MET A 528 -14.73 24.79 -18.65
C MET A 528 -13.82 25.26 -19.80
N LEU A 529 -13.69 24.45 -20.86
CA LEU A 529 -12.91 24.81 -22.05
C LEU A 529 -13.49 26.03 -22.78
N LEU A 530 -14.81 26.24 -22.71
CA LEU A 530 -15.44 27.41 -23.32
C LEU A 530 -14.99 28.74 -22.69
N GLN A 531 -14.36 28.68 -21.52
CA GLN A 531 -13.89 29.85 -20.78
C GLN A 531 -12.38 30.11 -20.99
N THR A 532 -11.66 29.31 -21.76
CA THR A 532 -10.22 29.52 -22.01
C THR A 532 -9.97 30.13 -23.39
N SER A 533 -8.73 30.56 -23.66
CA SER A 533 -8.33 31.04 -24.99
C SER A 533 -8.38 29.91 -26.02
N ILE A 534 -8.42 30.24 -27.31
CA ILE A 534 -8.41 29.21 -28.37
C ILE A 534 -7.14 28.37 -28.34
N GLU A 535 -5.99 28.97 -27.99
CA GLU A 535 -4.72 28.27 -27.81
C GLU A 535 -4.84 27.22 -26.68
N GLN A 536 -5.40 27.60 -25.53
CA GLN A 536 -5.64 26.70 -24.39
C GLN A 536 -6.71 25.64 -24.69
N ILE A 537 -7.70 25.94 -25.54
CA ILE A 537 -8.65 24.92 -26.04
C ILE A 537 -7.91 23.87 -26.86
N LEU A 538 -6.96 24.29 -27.70
CA LEU A 538 -6.17 23.41 -28.54
C LEU A 538 -4.99 22.74 -27.79
N GLU A 539 -4.66 23.17 -26.57
CA GLU A 539 -3.84 22.38 -25.64
C GLU A 539 -4.58 21.13 -25.14
N ASN A 540 -5.93 21.13 -25.19
CA ASN A 540 -6.70 19.91 -24.94
C ASN A 540 -6.59 18.96 -26.15
N GLU A 541 -5.71 17.97 -26.02
CA GLU A 541 -5.41 16.98 -27.06
C GLU A 541 -6.66 16.40 -27.77
N PRO A 542 -7.73 15.97 -27.06
CA PRO A 542 -8.92 15.48 -27.75
C PRO A 542 -9.60 16.49 -28.68
N ILE A 543 -9.63 17.76 -28.29
CA ILE A 543 -10.23 18.84 -29.07
C ILE A 543 -9.32 19.27 -30.22
N LYS A 544 -8.00 19.28 -30.02
CA LYS A 544 -6.99 19.48 -31.06
C LYS A 544 -7.12 18.44 -32.18
N VAL A 545 -7.31 17.17 -31.83
CA VAL A 545 -7.57 16.12 -32.81
C VAL A 545 -8.89 16.37 -33.56
N LEU A 546 -9.95 16.78 -32.85
CA LEU A 546 -11.23 17.09 -33.48
C LEU A 546 -11.10 18.25 -34.50
N GLU A 547 -10.41 19.31 -34.14
CA GLU A 547 -10.11 20.44 -35.04
C GLU A 547 -9.32 19.96 -36.28
N TYR A 548 -8.31 19.11 -36.08
CA TYR A 548 -7.55 18.55 -37.18
C TYR A 548 -8.41 17.71 -38.13
N LEU A 549 -9.30 16.88 -37.59
CA LEU A 549 -10.25 16.10 -38.40
C LEU A 549 -11.21 17.01 -39.19
N PHE A 550 -11.64 18.14 -38.60
CA PHE A 550 -12.39 19.18 -39.32
C PHE A 550 -11.56 19.79 -40.44
N MET A 551 -10.34 20.24 -40.16
CA MET A 551 -9.41 20.83 -41.12
C MET A 551 -9.17 19.90 -42.33
N LYS A 552 -9.01 18.60 -42.08
CA LYS A 552 -8.75 17.60 -43.12
C LYS A 552 -10.02 17.05 -43.80
N ASN A 553 -11.20 17.59 -43.54
CA ASN A 553 -12.49 17.12 -44.07
C ASN A 553 -12.77 15.63 -43.76
N ARG A 554 -12.32 15.12 -42.61
CA ARG A 554 -12.46 13.70 -42.22
C ARG A 554 -13.74 13.41 -41.44
N ILE A 555 -14.47 14.45 -41.02
CA ILE A 555 -15.79 14.33 -40.40
C ILE A 555 -16.84 14.75 -41.42
N VAL A 556 -17.73 13.82 -41.77
CA VAL A 556 -18.80 14.02 -42.75
C VAL A 556 -20.15 13.62 -42.16
N TYR A 557 -21.24 14.15 -42.71
CA TYR A 557 -22.59 13.81 -42.28
C TYR A 557 -23.29 12.95 -43.33
N LYS A 558 -23.95 11.87 -42.89
CA LYS A 558 -24.52 10.84 -43.78
C LYS A 558 -25.49 11.39 -44.83
N SER A 559 -26.16 12.50 -44.53
CA SER A 559 -27.14 13.15 -45.39
C SER A 559 -26.56 14.30 -46.23
N GLY A 560 -25.22 14.42 -46.32
CA GLY A 560 -24.54 15.50 -47.03
C GLY A 560 -24.20 16.68 -46.13
N ALA A 561 -24.94 17.79 -46.25
CA ALA A 561 -24.67 19.01 -45.48
C ALA A 561 -25.02 18.85 -43.99
N PHE A 562 -24.19 19.42 -43.11
CA PHE A 562 -24.47 19.41 -41.68
C PHE A 562 -25.77 20.19 -41.37
N PRO A 563 -26.62 19.68 -40.46
CA PRO A 563 -27.87 20.33 -40.12
C PRO A 563 -27.64 21.60 -39.30
N LYS A 564 -28.60 22.55 -39.35
CA LYS A 564 -28.53 23.84 -38.64
C LYS A 564 -28.15 23.73 -37.14
N TYR A 565 -28.64 22.70 -36.46
CA TYR A 565 -28.35 22.49 -35.04
C TYR A 565 -26.87 22.21 -34.75
N PHE A 566 -26.10 21.68 -35.71
CA PHE A 566 -24.64 21.49 -35.57
C PHE A 566 -23.91 22.82 -35.37
N TYR A 567 -24.32 23.84 -36.13
CA TYR A 567 -23.75 25.17 -36.08
C TYR A 567 -24.29 26.02 -34.91
N ARG A 568 -25.43 25.65 -34.33
CA ARG A 568 -26.12 26.43 -33.30
C ARG A 568 -25.91 25.90 -31.88
N ASP A 569 -25.95 24.58 -31.71
CA ASP A 569 -26.14 23.97 -30.39
C ASP A 569 -24.82 23.65 -29.67
N SER A 570 -23.65 23.91 -30.27
CA SER A 570 -22.35 23.80 -29.59
C SER A 570 -21.45 25.01 -29.86
N LYS A 571 -21.20 25.78 -28.81
CA LYS A 571 -20.28 26.92 -28.83
C LYS A 571 -18.84 26.50 -29.12
N LEU A 572 -18.43 25.30 -28.68
CA LEU A 572 -17.08 24.81 -28.93
C LEU A 572 -16.87 24.52 -30.43
N ILE A 573 -17.86 23.91 -31.09
CA ILE A 573 -17.84 23.73 -32.55
C ILE A 573 -17.74 25.09 -33.26
N GLN A 574 -18.54 26.09 -32.84
CA GLN A 574 -18.49 27.44 -33.40
C GLN A 574 -17.09 28.04 -33.28
N ARG A 575 -16.48 28.01 -32.07
CA ARG A 575 -15.14 28.56 -31.83
C ARG A 575 -14.05 27.88 -32.68
N LEU A 576 -14.10 26.54 -32.82
CA LEU A 576 -13.17 25.81 -33.69
C LEU A 576 -13.33 26.18 -35.18
N LEU A 577 -14.57 26.24 -35.68
CA LEU A 577 -14.82 26.63 -37.08
C LEU A 577 -14.46 28.11 -37.34
N ILE A 578 -14.69 29.00 -36.36
CA ILE A 578 -14.25 30.40 -36.40
C ILE A 578 -12.73 30.44 -36.53
N ASN A 579 -11.99 29.71 -35.69
CA ASN A 579 -10.53 29.64 -35.76
C ASN A 579 -10.06 29.16 -37.15
N LEU A 580 -10.64 28.06 -37.65
CA LEU A 580 -10.32 27.53 -38.98
C LEU A 580 -10.64 28.50 -40.11
N SER A 581 -11.71 29.30 -40.00
CA SER A 581 -12.04 30.31 -41.02
C SER A 581 -11.09 31.50 -41.06
N LEU A 582 -10.37 31.74 -39.96
CA LEU A 582 -9.34 32.78 -39.89
C LEU A 582 -8.04 32.33 -40.57
N SER A 583 -7.81 31.02 -40.67
CA SER A 583 -6.76 30.42 -41.51
C SER A 583 -7.17 30.45 -42.99
N ASP A 584 -6.20 30.44 -43.91
CA ASP A 584 -6.47 30.55 -45.36
C ASP A 584 -7.13 29.29 -45.99
N ASN A 585 -7.48 28.27 -45.18
CA ASN A 585 -7.98 26.96 -45.64
C ASN A 585 -9.23 26.50 -44.88
N PHE A 586 -10.37 27.21 -45.00
CA PHE A 586 -11.64 26.77 -44.40
C PHE A 586 -12.14 25.45 -45.02
N PRO A 587 -12.57 24.44 -44.23
CA PRO A 587 -12.89 23.12 -44.79
C PRO A 587 -14.20 23.11 -45.59
N LYS A 588 -14.17 22.49 -46.77
CA LYS A 588 -15.29 22.49 -47.74
C LYS A 588 -16.53 21.72 -47.27
N VAL A 589 -16.37 20.82 -46.30
CA VAL A 589 -17.50 20.04 -45.75
C VAL A 589 -18.43 20.88 -44.85
N PHE A 590 -17.99 22.07 -44.42
CA PHE A 590 -18.80 22.97 -43.59
C PHE A 590 -19.36 24.13 -44.41
N ASP A 591 -20.62 24.46 -44.15
CA ASP A 591 -21.29 25.64 -44.69
C ASP A 591 -20.96 26.87 -43.83
N PHE A 592 -20.22 27.81 -44.42
CA PHE A 592 -19.81 29.06 -43.77
C PHE A 592 -21.00 29.97 -43.45
N ASP A 593 -22.00 30.04 -44.33
CA ASP A 593 -23.17 30.88 -44.14
C ASP A 593 -24.04 30.33 -43.00
N GLN A 594 -24.13 29.01 -42.86
CA GLN A 594 -24.78 28.40 -41.70
C GLN A 594 -24.03 28.69 -40.40
N LEU A 595 -22.70 28.68 -40.38
CA LEU A 595 -21.94 29.12 -39.21
C LEU A 595 -22.26 30.57 -38.86
N LEU A 596 -22.11 31.49 -39.82
CA LEU A 596 -22.29 32.93 -39.62
C LEU A 596 -23.70 33.28 -39.11
N ASN A 597 -24.73 32.63 -39.64
CA ASN A 597 -26.13 32.90 -39.29
C ASN A 597 -26.58 32.29 -37.93
N ASN A 598 -25.78 31.40 -37.32
CA ASN A 598 -26.15 30.73 -36.06
C ASN A 598 -25.25 31.13 -34.88
N ILE A 599 -24.33 32.07 -35.06
CA ILE A 599 -23.55 32.68 -33.97
C ILE A 599 -24.41 33.69 -33.20
N ASP A 600 -24.44 33.59 -31.87
CA ASP A 600 -24.96 34.67 -31.01
C ASP A 600 -23.87 35.73 -30.79
N PHE A 601 -23.95 36.82 -31.55
CA PHE A 601 -22.99 37.92 -31.46
C PHE A 601 -23.05 38.69 -30.14
N ASN A 602 -24.07 38.49 -29.30
CA ASN A 602 -24.16 39.14 -27.99
C ASN A 602 -23.40 38.37 -26.88
N ASP A 603 -22.99 37.13 -27.15
CA ASP A 603 -22.21 36.33 -26.21
C ASP A 603 -20.75 36.79 -26.18
N LYS A 604 -20.41 37.62 -25.19
CA LYS A 604 -19.04 38.15 -25.00
C LYS A 604 -17.99 37.07 -24.76
N LEU A 605 -18.39 35.86 -24.36
CA LEU A 605 -17.47 34.76 -24.05
C LEU A 605 -17.17 33.87 -25.27
N MET A 606 -17.36 34.36 -26.49
CA MET A 606 -17.01 33.65 -27.73
C MET A 606 -15.50 33.52 -27.97
N GLY A 607 -14.66 34.03 -27.06
CA GLY A 607 -13.20 34.00 -27.18
C GLY A 607 -12.65 35.17 -27.98
N LYS A 608 -11.36 35.49 -27.74
CA LYS A 608 -10.71 36.65 -28.38
C LYS A 608 -10.59 36.51 -29.91
N GLU A 609 -10.51 35.29 -30.43
CA GLU A 609 -10.47 34.98 -31.87
C GLU A 609 -11.67 35.57 -32.63
N MET A 610 -12.83 35.68 -31.96
CA MET A 610 -14.05 36.23 -32.53
C MET A 610 -13.90 37.71 -32.92
N ASN A 611 -13.03 38.47 -32.24
CA ASN A 611 -12.76 39.86 -32.62
C ASN A 611 -12.14 39.95 -34.03
N LYS A 612 -11.20 39.06 -34.35
CA LYS A 612 -10.59 38.97 -35.70
C LYS A 612 -11.60 38.48 -36.73
N PHE A 613 -12.43 37.50 -36.35
CA PHE A 613 -13.47 36.93 -37.22
C PHE A 613 -14.48 37.99 -37.65
N VAL A 614 -15.01 38.76 -36.70
CA VAL A 614 -15.97 39.83 -37.00
C VAL A 614 -15.34 40.91 -37.86
N GLN A 615 -14.09 41.30 -37.57
CA GLN A 615 -13.35 42.25 -38.40
C GLN A 615 -13.15 41.77 -39.83
N LYS A 616 -13.00 40.45 -40.06
CA LYS A 616 -12.77 39.90 -41.41
C LYS A 616 -14.07 39.64 -42.17
N PHE A 617 -15.08 39.07 -41.50
CA PHE A 617 -16.25 38.46 -42.15
C PHE A 617 -17.62 39.03 -41.74
N ALA A 618 -17.71 39.85 -40.70
CA ALA A 618 -18.99 40.38 -40.18
C ALA A 618 -18.93 41.88 -39.83
N LYS A 619 -18.22 42.67 -40.67
CA LYS A 619 -18.01 44.12 -40.47
C LYS A 619 -19.32 44.92 -40.39
N ASP A 620 -20.33 44.46 -41.11
CA ASP A 620 -21.68 45.01 -41.17
C ASP A 620 -22.44 44.98 -39.83
N ARG A 621 -21.98 44.16 -38.86
CA ARG A 621 -22.63 44.00 -37.55
C ARG A 621 -22.27 45.09 -36.52
N ASN A 622 -21.38 46.04 -36.84
CA ASN A 622 -21.03 47.19 -35.99
C ASN A 622 -20.60 46.85 -34.54
N ILE A 623 -19.88 45.74 -34.35
CA ILE A 623 -19.39 45.31 -33.04
C ILE A 623 -18.10 46.05 -32.68
N LYS A 624 -17.97 46.50 -31.41
CA LYS A 624 -16.80 47.24 -30.92
C LYS A 624 -15.51 46.40 -30.97
N SER A 625 -14.36 47.04 -31.18
CA SER A 625 -13.06 46.37 -31.06
C SER A 625 -12.88 45.81 -29.65
N ASN A 626 -12.33 44.59 -29.54
CA ASN A 626 -12.10 43.87 -28.28
C ASN A 626 -13.38 43.58 -27.46
N TYR A 627 -14.53 43.42 -28.13
CA TYR A 627 -15.80 43.10 -27.49
C TYR A 627 -15.85 41.68 -26.90
N TYR A 628 -15.20 40.71 -27.55
CA TYR A 628 -15.18 39.31 -27.14
C TYR A 628 -13.94 38.98 -26.30
N ILE A 629 -14.10 38.18 -25.25
CA ILE A 629 -13.09 37.83 -24.25
C ILE A 629 -13.12 36.34 -23.88
N ASP A 630 -12.07 35.85 -23.22
CA ASP A 630 -12.01 34.52 -22.58
C ASP A 630 -12.54 34.61 -21.13
N GLY A 631 -13.09 33.53 -20.57
CA GLY A 631 -13.88 33.51 -19.33
C GLY A 631 -13.20 33.04 -18.02
N TRP A 632 -12.07 32.31 -18.04
CA TRP A 632 -11.33 31.83 -16.86
C TRP A 632 -9.97 32.50 -16.75
N TYR A 633 -9.71 33.05 -15.56
CA TYR A 633 -8.40 33.57 -15.15
C TYR A 633 -7.41 32.40 -15.02
N THR A 634 -6.62 32.16 -16.06
CA THR A 634 -5.24 31.75 -15.84
C THR A 634 -4.50 33.00 -15.37
N PHE A 635 -3.75 32.90 -14.28
CA PHE A 635 -2.86 33.97 -13.81
C PHE A 635 -1.66 34.11 -14.75
N ASP A 636 -1.89 34.16 -16.05
CA ASP A 636 -0.98 34.79 -16.98
C ASP A 636 -1.35 36.28 -16.97
N MET A 637 -0.76 36.99 -16.00
CA MET A 637 -0.41 38.37 -16.29
C MET A 637 0.43 38.31 -17.56
N THR A 638 -0.21 38.68 -18.66
CA THR A 638 0.43 39.17 -19.87
C THR A 638 1.71 39.90 -19.47
N LEU A 639 2.85 39.44 -20.01
CA LEU A 639 4.15 40.08 -19.92
C LEU A 639 4.09 41.54 -20.38
N THR A 640 3.60 42.43 -19.52
CA THR A 640 4.07 43.81 -19.42
C THR A 640 5.12 43.81 -18.31
N PRO A 641 6.40 44.09 -18.60
CA PRO A 641 7.42 44.11 -17.56
C PRO A 641 7.05 45.15 -16.50
N ASP A 642 7.07 44.75 -15.22
CA ASP A 642 6.78 45.61 -14.08
C ASP A 642 7.62 46.90 -14.17
N ARG A 643 6.97 48.06 -14.29
CA ARG A 643 7.69 49.34 -14.43
C ARG A 643 7.91 49.97 -13.05
N PRO A 644 9.07 50.57 -12.78
CA PRO A 644 9.29 51.28 -11.53
C PRO A 644 8.48 52.59 -11.48
N PHE A 645 8.12 53.05 -10.28
CA PHE A 645 7.51 54.37 -10.12
C PHE A 645 8.45 55.49 -10.59
N PHE A 646 9.74 55.34 -10.31
CA PHE A 646 10.83 56.19 -10.78
C PHE A 646 12.09 55.38 -11.11
N GLU A 647 12.84 55.82 -12.11
CA GLU A 647 14.14 55.23 -12.45
C GLU A 647 15.15 55.45 -11.31
N VAL A 648 15.76 54.37 -10.85
CA VAL A 648 16.95 54.44 -9.98
C VAL A 648 18.17 54.53 -10.90
N GLN A 649 19.02 55.52 -10.66
CA GLN A 649 20.34 55.63 -11.29
C GLN A 649 21.42 55.33 -10.24
N GLN A 650 22.62 54.97 -10.70
CA GLN A 650 23.76 54.74 -9.81
C GLN A 650 24.03 56.02 -9.00
N PRO A 651 23.90 56.02 -7.65
CA PRO A 651 24.26 57.17 -6.86
C PRO A 651 25.75 57.46 -7.01
N THR A 652 26.10 58.75 -7.14
CA THR A 652 27.49 59.21 -7.24
C THR A 652 27.92 60.02 -6.02
N ASP A 653 26.97 60.65 -5.32
CA ASP A 653 27.21 61.39 -4.08
C ASP A 653 26.11 61.16 -3.01
N GLN A 654 26.31 61.72 -1.81
CA GLN A 654 25.38 61.56 -0.68
C GLN A 654 24.02 62.20 -0.90
N ARG A 655 23.93 63.23 -1.77
CA ARG A 655 22.65 63.90 -2.09
C ARG A 655 21.80 63.01 -2.96
N ASP A 656 22.41 62.29 -3.90
CA ASP A 656 21.73 61.27 -4.72
C ASP A 656 21.10 60.18 -3.84
N VAL A 657 21.86 59.68 -2.86
CA VAL A 657 21.38 58.67 -1.90
C VAL A 657 20.17 59.17 -1.11
N LYS A 658 20.25 60.37 -0.52
CA LYS A 658 19.13 60.96 0.25
C LYS A 658 17.88 61.14 -0.63
N LYS A 659 18.07 61.51 -1.90
CA LYS A 659 16.99 61.63 -2.87
C LYS A 659 16.35 60.27 -3.19
N ILE A 660 17.16 59.23 -3.40
CA ILE A 660 16.67 57.87 -3.63
C ILE A 660 15.86 57.39 -2.42
N ILE A 661 16.39 57.52 -1.19
CA ILE A 661 15.70 57.13 0.05
C ILE A 661 14.35 57.85 0.20
N LYS A 662 14.33 59.17 -0.04
CA LYS A 662 13.08 59.95 -0.02
C LYS A 662 12.07 59.43 -1.04
N ASN A 663 12.49 59.21 -2.29
CA ASN A 663 11.61 58.75 -3.35
C ASN A 663 11.10 57.31 -3.09
N LEU A 664 11.92 56.43 -2.52
CA LEU A 664 11.50 55.08 -2.13
C LEU A 664 10.38 55.11 -1.07
N LYS A 665 10.43 56.05 -0.11
CA LYS A 665 9.36 56.26 0.86
C LYS A 665 8.07 56.78 0.22
N GLU A 666 8.20 57.76 -0.66
CA GLU A 666 7.06 58.30 -1.40
C GLU A 666 6.38 57.22 -2.25
N ALA A 667 7.18 56.34 -2.88
CA ALA A 667 6.70 55.22 -3.69
C ALA A 667 5.83 54.21 -2.91
N LEU A 668 6.06 54.03 -1.60
CA LEU A 668 5.24 53.13 -0.77
C LEU A 668 3.80 53.63 -0.61
N ASN A 669 3.55 54.93 -0.77
CA ASN A 669 2.23 55.54 -0.66
C ASN A 669 1.51 55.66 -2.01
N LEU A 670 2.15 55.26 -3.11
CA LEU A 670 1.57 55.32 -4.45
C LEU A 670 0.75 54.05 -4.73
N LYS A 671 -0.51 54.21 -5.15
CA LYS A 671 -1.33 53.10 -5.65
C LYS A 671 -0.83 52.66 -7.02
N SER A 672 -0.88 51.36 -7.30
CA SER A 672 -0.67 50.83 -8.65
C SER A 672 -1.62 51.53 -9.63
N LYS A 673 -1.06 52.13 -10.68
CA LYS A 673 -1.81 52.81 -11.74
C LYS A 673 -1.94 51.89 -12.95
N GLN A 674 -2.89 52.19 -13.83
CA GLN A 674 -3.09 51.49 -15.12
C GLN A 674 -1.87 51.49 -16.07
N ASP A 675 -0.81 52.24 -15.76
CA ASP A 675 0.43 52.33 -16.54
C ASP A 675 1.51 51.29 -16.16
N ASP A 676 1.13 50.16 -15.56
CA ASP A 676 2.02 49.06 -15.11
C ASP A 676 3.13 49.47 -14.13
N LYS A 677 3.05 50.67 -13.54
CA LYS A 677 3.98 51.13 -12.49
C LYS A 677 3.56 50.59 -11.13
N ASN A 678 4.46 49.84 -10.49
CA ASN A 678 4.17 49.22 -9.21
C ASN A 678 5.42 49.07 -8.33
N ILE A 679 5.19 48.64 -7.07
CA ILE A 679 6.25 48.48 -6.08
C ILE A 679 7.20 47.31 -6.42
N ILE A 680 6.73 46.31 -7.18
CA ILE A 680 7.54 45.16 -7.61
C ILE A 680 8.58 45.66 -8.63
N GLY A 681 8.15 46.38 -9.66
CA GLY A 681 9.06 47.01 -10.63
C GLY A 681 10.03 48.01 -9.99
N GLN A 682 9.60 48.73 -8.94
CA GLN A 682 10.49 49.62 -8.17
C GLN A 682 11.60 48.84 -7.45
N LYS A 683 11.27 47.69 -6.84
CA LYS A 683 12.24 46.81 -6.17
C LYS A 683 13.21 46.18 -7.17
N GLU A 684 12.74 45.74 -8.32
CA GLU A 684 13.58 45.20 -9.39
C GLU A 684 14.57 46.23 -9.93
N GLN A 685 14.11 47.47 -10.16
CA GLN A 685 14.97 48.55 -10.63
C GLN A 685 16.04 48.93 -9.59
N LEU A 686 15.70 48.94 -8.30
CA LEU A 686 16.67 49.18 -7.23
C LEU A 686 17.77 48.11 -7.23
N LEU A 687 17.39 46.83 -7.36
CA LEU A 687 18.33 45.72 -7.42
C LEU A 687 19.21 45.76 -8.67
N LYS A 688 18.64 46.10 -9.83
CA LYS A 688 19.36 46.19 -11.11
C LYS A 688 20.57 47.14 -11.01
N VAL A 689 20.45 48.22 -10.26
CA VAL A 689 21.52 49.21 -10.07
C VAL A 689 22.48 48.79 -8.97
N LEU A 690 21.98 48.48 -7.77
CA LEU A 690 22.80 48.36 -6.57
C LEU A 690 23.29 46.93 -6.28
N LYS A 691 22.77 45.91 -6.97
CA LYS A 691 23.32 44.54 -6.93
C LYS A 691 24.47 44.33 -7.93
N ASN A 692 24.66 45.26 -8.87
CA ASN A 692 25.64 45.12 -9.94
C ASN A 692 27.08 45.11 -9.39
N SER A 693 27.88 44.10 -9.75
CA SER A 693 29.27 43.98 -9.31
C SER A 693 30.16 45.15 -9.73
N GLU A 694 29.91 45.74 -10.90
CA GLU A 694 30.67 46.88 -11.43
C GLU A 694 30.31 48.19 -10.70
N SER A 695 29.07 48.31 -10.22
CA SER A 695 28.67 49.38 -9.30
C SER A 695 29.49 49.30 -8.01
N TRP A 696 29.58 48.13 -7.41
CA TRP A 696 30.34 47.94 -6.17
C TRP A 696 31.85 48.15 -6.30
N LYS A 697 32.45 47.85 -7.45
CA LYS A 697 33.87 48.14 -7.69
C LYS A 697 34.16 49.63 -7.73
N ASN A 698 33.30 50.40 -8.40
CA ASN A 698 33.56 51.81 -8.72
C ASN A 698 32.95 52.78 -7.70
N PHE A 699 31.91 52.36 -6.98
CA PHE A 699 31.10 53.22 -6.12
C PHE A 699 30.87 52.62 -4.72
N SER A 700 31.79 51.81 -4.19
CA SER A 700 31.62 51.15 -2.88
C SER A 700 31.32 52.11 -1.73
N HIS A 701 32.03 53.25 -1.64
CA HIS A 701 31.82 54.24 -0.58
C HIS A 701 30.37 54.74 -0.55
N ILE A 702 29.79 55.04 -1.73
CA ILE A 702 28.44 55.59 -1.79
C ILE A 702 27.35 54.52 -1.68
N ASN A 703 27.63 53.29 -2.12
CA ASN A 703 26.75 52.15 -1.89
C ASN A 703 26.69 51.76 -0.40
N ASN A 704 27.81 51.83 0.33
CA ASN A 704 27.83 51.68 1.80
C ASN A 704 27.02 52.80 2.47
N TYR A 705 27.16 54.06 2.02
CA TYR A 705 26.35 55.17 2.54
C TYR A 705 24.84 54.99 2.25
N PHE A 706 24.47 54.44 1.08
CA PHE A 706 23.08 54.05 0.81
C PHE A 706 22.56 53.01 1.80
N LEU A 707 23.34 51.97 2.07
CA LEU A 707 22.97 50.94 3.05
C LEU A 707 22.84 51.53 4.45
N GLU A 708 23.75 52.41 4.88
CA GLU A 708 23.67 53.11 6.17
C GLU A 708 22.35 53.87 6.33
N GLU A 709 21.97 54.69 5.34
CA GLU A 709 20.73 55.46 5.36
C GLU A 709 19.49 54.55 5.27
N ALA A 710 19.54 53.50 4.45
CA ALA A 710 18.43 52.55 4.31
C ALA A 710 18.19 51.69 5.57
N ILE A 711 19.25 51.28 6.26
CA ILE A 711 19.20 50.48 7.50
C ILE A 711 18.78 51.35 8.69
N SER A 712 19.18 52.61 8.71
CA SER A 712 18.82 53.55 9.78
C SER A 712 17.34 53.93 9.77
N ASP A 713 16.66 53.78 8.62
CA ASP A 713 15.27 54.15 8.43
C ASP A 713 14.28 52.98 8.54
N ASP A 714 13.41 53.02 9.57
CA ASP A 714 12.44 51.96 9.88
C ASP A 714 11.50 51.63 8.72
N THR A 715 11.07 52.66 7.98
CA THR A 715 10.06 52.50 6.90
C THR A 715 10.70 51.83 5.69
N ILE A 716 11.90 52.28 5.31
CA ILE A 716 12.64 51.67 4.20
C ILE A 716 13.07 50.26 4.56
N LEU A 717 13.68 50.07 5.74
CA LEU A 717 14.16 48.76 6.17
C LEU A 717 13.03 47.72 6.19
N LYS A 718 11.84 48.05 6.71
CA LYS A 718 10.70 47.11 6.75
C LYS A 718 10.17 46.74 5.35
N ASN A 719 10.09 47.70 4.43
CA ASN A 719 9.44 47.48 3.13
C ASN A 719 10.39 46.98 2.03
N TYR A 720 11.69 47.26 2.13
CA TYR A 720 12.74 46.89 1.15
C TYR A 720 13.76 45.89 1.71
N LEU A 721 13.44 45.20 2.81
CA LEU A 721 14.34 44.28 3.51
C LEU A 721 15.02 43.26 2.58
N ASN A 722 14.24 42.64 1.69
CA ASN A 722 14.73 41.68 0.70
C ASN A 722 15.78 42.29 -0.22
N GLU A 723 15.49 43.50 -0.71
CA GLU A 723 16.36 44.19 -1.64
C GLU A 723 17.66 44.61 -0.94
N ILE A 724 17.55 45.11 0.29
CA ILE A 724 18.70 45.46 1.14
C ILE A 724 19.60 44.23 1.39
N ASN A 725 19.03 43.07 1.72
CA ASN A 725 19.79 41.83 1.91
C ASN A 725 20.56 41.43 0.65
N LYS A 726 19.94 41.51 -0.53
CA LYS A 726 20.60 41.20 -1.81
C LYS A 726 21.72 42.19 -2.14
N ILE A 727 21.56 43.46 -1.79
CA ILE A 727 22.59 44.50 -1.96
C ILE A 727 23.76 44.26 -0.98
N LEU A 728 23.47 43.90 0.28
CA LEU A 728 24.47 43.50 1.27
C LEU A 728 25.31 42.30 0.78
N ILE A 729 24.67 41.27 0.21
CA ILE A 729 25.36 40.11 -0.38
C ILE A 729 26.29 40.57 -1.51
N ALA A 730 25.83 41.39 -2.45
CA ALA A 730 26.65 41.88 -3.57
C ALA A 730 27.89 42.68 -3.09
N GLY A 731 27.73 43.50 -2.05
CA GLY A 731 28.87 44.19 -1.43
C GLY A 731 29.85 43.25 -0.74
N ALA A 732 29.35 42.18 -0.14
CA ALA A 732 30.17 41.18 0.53
C ALA A 732 30.91 40.28 -0.48
N GLU A 733 30.28 39.90 -1.60
CA GLU A 733 30.89 39.12 -2.71
C GLU A 733 32.07 39.87 -3.37
N THR A 734 32.01 41.21 -3.37
CA THR A 734 33.07 42.05 -3.92
C THR A 734 34.14 42.43 -2.90
N ASN A 735 34.04 41.98 -1.63
CA ASN A 735 34.89 42.39 -0.51
C ASN A 735 34.92 43.92 -0.28
N LYS A 736 33.82 44.61 -0.61
CA LYS A 736 33.70 46.08 -0.49
C LYS A 736 32.67 46.54 0.55
N LEU A 737 31.94 45.60 1.17
CA LEU A 737 31.02 45.88 2.26
C LEU A 737 31.77 46.22 3.56
N GLU A 738 31.47 47.39 4.14
CA GLU A 738 32.11 47.85 5.37
C GLU A 738 31.58 47.12 6.61
N PHE A 739 32.48 46.88 7.58
CA PHE A 739 32.14 46.17 8.81
C PHE A 739 31.09 46.92 9.65
N ASP A 740 31.17 48.26 9.71
CA ASP A 740 30.25 49.06 10.50
C ASP A 740 28.82 48.99 9.96
N ILE A 741 28.62 48.86 8.64
CA ILE A 741 27.31 48.63 8.03
C ILE A 741 26.73 47.29 8.47
N VAL A 742 27.54 46.22 8.48
CA VAL A 742 27.12 44.92 8.99
C VAL A 742 26.75 45.03 10.47
N LYS A 743 27.57 45.69 11.29
CA LYS A 743 27.29 45.89 12.71
C LYS A 743 25.99 46.68 12.95
N GLN A 744 25.77 47.75 12.19
CA GLN A 744 24.54 48.54 12.24
C GLN A 744 23.33 47.67 11.88
N TYR A 745 23.42 46.87 10.81
CA TYR A 745 22.35 45.95 10.40
C TYR A 745 21.93 44.99 11.53
N PHE A 746 22.91 44.33 12.17
CA PHE A 746 22.63 43.41 13.29
C PHE A 746 22.03 44.12 14.51
N ASN A 747 22.39 45.36 14.80
CA ASN A 747 21.80 46.13 15.91
C ASN A 747 20.30 46.42 15.70
N ARG A 748 19.80 46.40 14.45
CA ARG A 748 18.39 46.65 14.12
C ARG A 748 17.49 45.43 14.31
N PHE A 749 18.06 44.25 14.59
CA PHE A 749 17.35 42.98 14.71
C PHE A 749 16.29 42.98 15.82
N ASN A 750 16.51 43.72 16.91
CA ASN A 750 15.58 43.79 18.04
C ASN A 750 14.42 44.80 17.84
N PHE A 751 14.49 45.69 16.83
CA PHE A 751 13.56 46.81 16.68
C PHE A 751 12.65 46.73 15.47
N CYS A 752 13.12 46.20 14.32
CA CYS A 752 12.40 46.37 13.04
C CYS A 752 12.16 45.07 12.26
N LEU A 753 12.76 43.95 12.65
CA LEU A 753 12.68 42.69 11.91
C LEU A 753 11.81 41.70 12.70
N GLU A 754 10.53 41.57 12.34
CA GLU A 754 9.53 40.76 13.07
C GLU A 754 9.87 39.25 13.14
N SER A 755 10.94 38.80 12.50
CA SER A 755 11.56 37.49 12.72
C SER A 755 12.92 37.46 12.00
N VAL A 756 14.03 37.39 12.75
CA VAL A 756 15.38 37.59 12.18
C VAL A 756 15.84 36.44 11.29
N LEU A 757 15.51 35.21 11.67
CA LEU A 757 15.99 34.03 10.96
C LEU A 757 15.16 33.65 9.72
N PRO A 758 13.81 33.77 9.67
CA PRO A 758 13.06 33.34 8.49
C PRO A 758 12.98 34.39 7.37
N GLY A 759 12.73 33.90 6.15
CA GLY A 759 12.59 34.70 4.94
C GLY A 759 13.93 35.19 4.38
N ASN A 760 13.91 36.35 3.72
CA ASN A 760 15.03 36.86 2.93
C ASN A 760 16.26 37.28 3.77
N ASN A 761 16.15 37.36 5.09
CA ASN A 761 17.29 37.62 5.99
C ASN A 761 18.25 36.43 6.06
N PHE A 762 17.71 35.21 5.97
CA PHE A 762 18.50 33.99 6.11
C PHE A 762 19.62 33.90 5.08
N GLU A 763 19.36 34.34 3.84
CA GLU A 763 20.34 34.31 2.74
C GLU A 763 21.61 35.10 3.08
N PHE A 764 21.46 36.32 3.60
CA PHE A 764 22.59 37.15 4.00
C PHE A 764 23.31 36.56 5.23
N LEU A 765 22.56 36.08 6.23
CA LEU A 765 23.15 35.44 7.41
C LEU A 765 23.96 34.18 7.04
N LYS A 766 23.43 33.36 6.14
CA LYS A 766 24.09 32.16 5.60
C LYS A 766 25.32 32.52 4.78
N TYR A 767 25.27 33.61 4.02
CA TYR A 767 26.45 34.12 3.33
C TYR A 767 27.55 34.52 4.32
N ILE A 768 27.20 35.26 5.38
CA ILE A 768 28.17 35.70 6.40
C ILE A 768 28.75 34.52 7.19
N SER A 769 27.96 33.51 7.56
CA SER A 769 28.46 32.32 8.28
C SER A 769 29.50 31.53 7.48
N ILE A 770 29.39 31.51 6.15
CA ILE A 770 30.31 30.79 5.27
C ILE A 770 31.49 31.70 4.87
N ASN A 771 31.20 32.84 4.25
CA ASN A 771 32.17 33.67 3.53
C ASN A 771 32.61 34.93 4.30
N GLY A 772 31.94 35.28 5.39
CA GLY A 772 32.25 36.50 6.14
C GLY A 772 33.65 36.50 6.76
N THR A 773 34.20 37.70 6.98
CA THR A 773 35.42 37.85 7.78
C THR A 773 35.19 37.41 9.23
N LEU A 774 36.25 37.03 9.95
CA LEU A 774 36.13 36.59 11.35
C LEU A 774 35.41 37.63 12.25
N LYS A 775 35.61 38.93 11.98
CA LYS A 775 34.92 40.01 12.71
C LYS A 775 33.42 40.01 12.43
N GLN A 776 33.01 39.85 11.16
CA GLN A 776 31.59 39.78 10.76
C GLN A 776 30.93 38.51 11.31
N LYS A 777 31.60 37.36 11.20
CA LYS A 777 31.15 36.08 11.77
C LYS A 777 30.94 36.16 13.29
N LYS A 778 31.85 36.82 14.02
CA LYS A 778 31.72 37.00 15.47
C LYS A 778 30.43 37.72 15.86
N ILE A 779 30.02 38.78 15.14
CA ILE A 779 28.75 39.47 15.42
C ILE A 779 27.57 38.51 15.28
N LEU A 780 27.55 37.73 14.20
CA LEU A 780 26.52 36.71 14.00
C LEU A 780 26.52 35.66 15.13
N TYR A 781 27.69 35.17 15.54
CA TYR A 781 27.79 34.18 16.61
C TYR A 781 27.34 34.76 17.96
N ASP A 782 27.74 35.99 18.29
CA ASP A 782 27.29 36.66 19.51
C ASP A 782 25.77 36.84 19.52
N TYR A 783 25.16 37.21 18.38
CA TYR A 783 23.71 37.28 18.25
C TYR A 783 23.05 35.91 18.48
N LEU A 784 23.53 34.85 17.82
CA LEU A 784 22.96 33.50 17.92
C LEU A 784 22.96 32.95 19.36
N PHE A 785 24.07 33.13 20.10
CA PHE A 785 24.22 32.51 21.42
C PHE A 785 23.89 33.41 22.62
N ASN A 786 23.86 34.73 22.44
CA ASN A 786 23.57 35.67 23.54
C ASN A 786 22.18 36.32 23.42
N ASP A 787 21.73 36.64 22.20
CA ASP A 787 20.52 37.43 21.98
C ASP A 787 19.34 36.58 21.51
N PHE A 788 19.59 35.60 20.63
CA PHE A 788 18.54 34.75 20.07
C PHE A 788 18.03 33.70 21.08
N LYS A 789 16.71 33.56 21.19
CA LYS A 789 16.05 32.64 22.14
C LYS A 789 15.48 31.42 21.40
N LEU A 790 16.29 30.39 21.21
CA LEU A 790 15.89 29.15 20.50
C LEU A 790 14.61 28.50 21.08
N LYS A 791 14.42 28.55 22.40
CA LYS A 791 13.22 28.00 23.07
C LYS A 791 11.89 28.62 22.62
N ASN A 792 11.91 29.77 21.96
CA ASN A 792 10.73 30.44 21.42
C ASN A 792 10.50 30.11 19.94
N SER A 793 11.37 29.28 19.33
CA SER A 793 11.30 28.92 17.92
C SER A 793 10.43 27.67 17.72
N ASP A 794 9.68 27.64 16.62
CA ASP A 794 8.92 26.45 16.25
C ASP A 794 9.86 25.40 15.65
N PHE A 795 9.68 24.13 16.03
CA PHE A 795 10.33 22.96 15.43
C PHE A 795 9.42 22.21 14.43
N TYR A 796 8.20 22.71 14.23
CA TYR A 796 7.18 22.14 13.36
C TYR A 796 6.64 23.25 12.45
N TYR A 797 6.71 23.08 11.14
CA TYR A 797 6.24 24.09 10.19
C TYR A 797 4.71 24.21 10.19
N ASN A 798 4.00 23.08 10.17
CA ASN A 798 2.54 23.05 10.29
C ASN A 798 2.11 22.91 11.76
N LYS A 799 1.56 23.99 12.35
CA LYS A 799 1.13 24.00 13.76
C LYS A 799 -0.15 23.22 14.04
N GLU A 800 -0.98 22.99 13.02
CA GLU A 800 -2.23 22.21 13.13
C GLU A 800 -1.96 20.70 13.12
N ASN A 801 -0.87 20.28 12.48
CA ASN A 801 -0.38 18.90 12.44
C ASN A 801 0.93 18.74 13.22
N LYS A 802 0.90 18.93 14.54
CA LYS A 802 2.02 18.48 15.38
C LYS A 802 2.10 16.95 15.30
N THR A 803 3.03 16.46 14.49
CA THR A 803 3.40 15.05 14.40
C THR A 803 3.92 14.54 15.75
N LYS A 804 3.88 13.23 15.98
CA LYS A 804 4.42 12.62 17.20
C LYS A 804 5.96 12.71 17.29
N TRP A 805 6.63 13.13 16.21
CA TRP A 805 8.09 13.28 16.08
C TRP A 805 8.45 14.44 15.15
N ILE A 806 9.70 14.90 15.15
CA ILE A 806 10.18 15.97 14.25
C ILE A 806 10.64 15.37 12.92
N SER A 807 9.84 15.55 11.86
CA SER A 807 10.22 15.18 10.48
C SER A 807 11.30 16.14 9.94
N LEU A 808 12.31 15.64 9.22
CA LEU A 808 13.30 16.54 8.63
C LEU A 808 12.68 17.48 7.58
N GLU A 809 11.75 16.98 6.77
CA GLU A 809 11.08 17.76 5.72
C GLU A 809 10.28 18.92 6.29
N ASP A 810 9.60 18.71 7.43
CA ASP A 810 8.92 19.79 8.13
C ASP A 810 9.92 20.70 8.85
N PHE A 811 10.94 20.12 9.48
CA PHE A 811 11.93 20.86 10.27
C PHE A 811 12.70 21.86 9.43
N VAL A 812 13.12 21.52 8.20
CA VAL A 812 13.91 22.42 7.34
C VAL A 812 13.21 23.75 7.02
N ASN A 813 11.88 23.79 7.14
CA ASN A 813 11.08 24.98 6.88
C ASN A 813 10.87 25.86 8.12
N THR A 814 11.55 25.56 9.24
CA THR A 814 11.34 26.23 10.53
C THR A 814 12.45 27.20 10.91
N VAL A 815 12.11 28.13 11.81
CA VAL A 815 13.07 29.05 12.45
C VAL A 815 14.15 28.29 13.22
N ALA A 816 13.79 27.19 13.87
CA ALA A 816 14.73 26.35 14.59
C ALA A 816 15.78 25.72 13.66
N TYR A 817 15.38 25.28 12.46
CA TYR A 817 16.35 24.77 11.48
C TYR A 817 17.31 25.84 10.97
N GLN A 818 16.83 27.07 10.73
CA GLN A 818 17.70 28.17 10.30
C GLN A 818 18.79 28.46 11.35
N TYR A 819 18.41 28.50 12.64
CA TYR A 819 19.37 28.59 13.73
C TYR A 819 20.39 27.44 13.68
N VAL A 820 19.89 26.20 13.57
CA VAL A 820 20.73 24.98 13.51
C VAL A 820 21.69 25.01 12.31
N SER A 821 21.23 25.41 11.14
CA SER A 821 22.01 25.49 9.90
C SER A 821 23.17 26.48 10.01
N LEU A 822 22.99 27.60 10.73
CA LEU A 822 24.06 28.57 10.98
C LEU A 822 25.06 28.03 12.02
N VAL A 823 24.59 27.30 13.04
CA VAL A 823 25.46 26.64 14.02
C VAL A 823 26.28 25.52 13.36
N ASP A 824 25.69 24.74 12.45
CA ASP A 824 26.37 23.72 11.66
C ASP A 824 27.51 24.33 10.82
N ASP A 825 27.27 25.48 10.16
CA ASP A 825 28.34 26.20 9.42
C ASP A 825 29.47 26.63 10.34
N MET A 826 29.15 27.16 11.54
CA MET A 826 30.15 27.59 12.50
C MET A 826 30.98 26.40 13.00
N ILE A 827 30.36 25.26 13.29
CA ILE A 827 31.09 24.05 13.71
C ILE A 827 31.98 23.55 12.57
N LYS A 828 31.50 23.60 11.33
CA LYS A 828 32.27 23.16 10.15
C LYS A 828 33.46 24.08 9.84
N ASN A 829 33.25 25.39 9.87
CA ASN A 829 34.24 26.38 9.41
C ASN A 829 35.15 26.90 10.55
N ASP A 830 34.64 26.97 11.78
CA ASP A 830 35.27 27.64 12.92
C ASP A 830 35.24 26.79 14.21
N ARG A 831 35.36 25.45 14.08
CA ARG A 831 35.19 24.49 15.20
C ARG A 831 35.92 24.87 16.48
N GLY A 832 37.23 25.14 16.40
CA GLY A 832 38.05 25.47 17.58
C GLY A 832 37.58 26.75 18.28
N TYR A 833 37.06 27.71 17.52
CA TYR A 833 36.49 28.94 18.06
C TYR A 833 35.14 28.69 18.73
N PHE A 834 34.27 27.89 18.11
CA PHE A 834 33.00 27.47 18.70
C PHE A 834 33.21 26.72 20.02
N GLU A 835 34.11 25.73 20.02
CA GLU A 835 34.38 24.90 21.19
C GLU A 835 34.91 25.71 22.38
N LYS A 836 35.76 26.70 22.10
CA LYS A 836 36.33 27.57 23.13
C LYS A 836 35.32 28.58 23.71
N ASN A 837 34.46 29.17 22.88
CA ASN A 837 33.69 30.36 23.29
C ASN A 837 32.18 30.10 23.50
N TYR A 838 31.58 29.14 22.80
CA TYR A 838 30.11 29.00 22.76
C TYR A 838 29.58 27.61 23.08
N LYS A 839 30.39 26.55 23.04
CA LYS A 839 29.97 25.16 23.34
C LYS A 839 29.20 25.01 24.65
N SER A 840 29.66 25.63 25.74
CA SER A 840 28.97 25.56 27.03
C SER A 840 27.56 26.20 26.98
N LYS A 841 27.48 27.43 26.47
CA LYS A 841 26.20 28.15 26.29
C LYS A 841 25.24 27.41 25.36
N PHE A 842 25.76 26.82 24.29
CA PHE A 842 24.98 26.02 23.35
C PHE A 842 24.37 24.79 24.04
N LYS A 843 25.15 24.07 24.85
CA LYS A 843 24.65 22.95 25.64
C LYS A 843 23.54 23.37 26.60
N ASP A 844 23.74 24.46 27.34
CA ASP A 844 22.73 24.99 28.26
C ASP A 844 21.45 25.40 27.53
N THR A 845 21.59 25.99 26.33
CA THR A 845 20.46 26.37 25.48
C THR A 845 19.62 25.16 25.07
N ILE A 846 20.27 24.08 24.62
CA ILE A 846 19.59 22.82 24.26
C ILE A 846 18.92 22.19 25.48
N LEU A 847 19.59 22.17 26.64
CA LEU A 847 19.04 21.56 27.86
C LEU A 847 17.77 22.24 28.37
N ARG A 848 17.55 23.51 28.01
CA ARG A 848 16.35 24.29 28.36
C ARG A 848 15.16 24.11 27.41
N LEU A 849 15.32 23.36 26.31
CA LEU A 849 14.23 23.04 25.39
C LEU A 849 13.23 22.06 26.02
N SER A 850 12.05 21.95 25.40
CA SER A 850 11.06 20.93 25.78
C SER A 850 11.64 19.52 25.59
N LYS A 851 11.04 18.50 26.20
CA LYS A 851 11.60 17.14 26.20
C LYS A 851 11.88 16.62 24.78
N HIS A 852 10.90 16.68 23.88
CA HIS A 852 11.05 16.18 22.51
C HIS A 852 12.12 16.94 21.72
N GLU A 853 12.07 18.27 21.72
CA GLU A 853 13.02 19.13 21.00
C GLU A 853 14.45 18.97 21.55
N ARG A 854 14.59 18.87 22.88
CA ARG A 854 15.88 18.68 23.54
C ARG A 854 16.52 17.36 23.14
N GLU A 855 15.78 16.26 23.19
CA GLU A 855 16.34 14.95 22.84
C GLU A 855 16.69 14.88 21.34
N TYR A 856 15.83 15.42 20.46
CA TYR A 856 16.14 15.57 19.02
C TYR A 856 17.43 16.37 18.78
N MET A 857 17.57 17.53 19.43
CA MET A 857 18.74 18.39 19.28
C MET A 857 20.02 17.75 19.83
N LYS A 858 19.94 16.98 20.92
CA LYS A 858 21.09 16.17 21.39
C LYS A 858 21.52 15.16 20.33
N GLY A 859 20.56 14.49 19.68
CA GLY A 859 20.82 13.57 18.57
C GLY A 859 21.51 14.24 17.40
N ARG A 860 20.99 15.38 16.93
CA ARG A 860 21.55 16.15 15.81
C ARG A 860 22.98 16.65 16.09
N PHE A 861 23.27 16.95 17.35
CA PHE A 861 24.58 17.41 17.81
C PHE A 861 25.31 16.34 18.66
N TYR A 862 25.12 15.06 18.33
CA TYR A 862 25.54 13.91 19.12
C TYR A 862 26.98 13.98 19.63
N ILE A 863 27.91 14.43 18.80
CA ILE A 863 29.35 14.56 19.12
C ILE A 863 29.61 15.41 20.38
N PHE A 864 28.68 16.30 20.73
CA PHE A 864 28.78 17.14 21.93
C PHE A 864 27.99 16.60 23.12
N PHE A 865 27.08 15.66 22.92
CA PHE A 865 26.16 15.13 23.92
C PHE A 865 26.28 13.63 24.17
N GLU A 866 27.29 12.97 23.58
CA GLU A 866 27.55 11.55 23.75
C GLU A 866 27.58 11.14 25.25
N LYS A 867 26.88 10.04 25.55
CA LYS A 867 26.72 9.44 26.90
C LYS A 867 26.71 7.93 26.78
N ASP A 868 27.03 7.18 27.82
CA ASP A 868 26.91 5.70 27.83
C ASP A 868 25.46 5.17 27.91
N ASN A 869 24.45 6.04 27.86
CA ASN A 869 23.05 5.66 28.06
C ASN A 869 22.36 5.17 26.78
N PRO A 870 21.23 4.42 26.91
CA PRO A 870 20.36 4.10 25.79
C PRO A 870 19.85 5.36 25.08
N ILE A 871 19.85 5.33 23.75
CA ILE A 871 19.40 6.44 22.91
C ILE A 871 17.86 6.47 22.92
N THR A 872 17.29 7.67 23.07
CA THR A 872 15.82 7.86 23.00
C THR A 872 15.32 7.92 21.56
N GLU A 873 14.00 7.84 21.32
CA GLU A 873 13.43 7.90 19.96
C GLU A 873 13.73 9.22 19.27
N ASP A 874 13.47 10.34 19.93
CA ASP A 874 13.75 11.68 19.38
C ASP A 874 15.25 11.88 19.13
N GLU A 875 16.11 11.42 20.05
CA GLU A 875 17.57 11.48 19.89
C GLU A 875 18.05 10.64 18.72
N PHE A 876 17.48 9.45 18.50
CA PHE A 876 17.78 8.62 17.34
C PHE A 876 17.37 9.29 16.02
N ILE A 877 16.21 9.95 15.99
CA ILE A 877 15.72 10.68 14.80
C ILE A 877 16.67 11.85 14.49
N GLY A 878 16.98 12.67 15.49
CA GLY A 878 17.92 13.79 15.33
C GLY A 878 19.32 13.33 14.91
N PHE A 879 19.80 12.22 15.47
CA PHE A 879 21.05 11.59 15.05
C PHE A 879 20.99 11.19 13.58
N SER A 880 19.91 10.54 13.16
CA SER A 880 19.77 10.03 11.80
C SER A 880 19.66 11.11 10.73
N HIS A 881 19.22 12.31 11.09
CA HIS A 881 19.23 13.46 10.19
C HIS A 881 20.64 14.05 9.94
N SER A 882 21.67 13.54 10.64
CA SER A 882 23.00 14.15 10.67
C SER A 882 24.16 13.16 10.56
N TYR A 883 23.97 11.92 11.00
CA TYR A 883 25.03 10.92 11.11
C TYR A 883 24.56 9.54 10.62
N ARG A 884 25.53 8.73 10.18
CA ARG A 884 25.34 7.30 9.92
C ARG A 884 25.73 6.50 11.16
N ILE A 885 24.91 5.50 11.51
CA ILE A 885 25.11 4.69 12.70
C ILE A 885 26.18 3.62 12.48
N ASN A 886 26.99 3.35 13.51
CA ASN A 886 27.90 2.20 13.59
C ASN A 886 27.34 1.16 14.59
N GLU A 887 27.98 0.02 14.74
CA GLU A 887 27.50 -1.08 15.59
C GLU A 887 27.32 -0.67 17.07
N ASN A 888 28.28 0.05 17.66
CA ASN A 888 28.21 0.50 19.05
C ASN A 888 26.99 1.41 19.29
N ILE A 889 26.79 2.40 18.42
CA ILE A 889 25.64 3.30 18.52
C ILE A 889 24.33 2.54 18.22
N ALA A 890 24.35 1.59 17.28
CA ALA A 890 23.20 0.73 16.98
C ALA A 890 22.75 -0.08 18.20
N ASN A 891 23.69 -0.67 18.95
CA ASN A 891 23.39 -1.40 20.18
C ASN A 891 22.64 -0.51 21.18
N ARG A 892 23.06 0.76 21.32
CA ARG A 892 22.40 1.74 22.19
C ARG A 892 21.06 2.25 21.65
N ALA A 893 20.84 2.18 20.34
CA ALA A 893 19.60 2.59 19.66
C ALA A 893 18.54 1.47 19.57
N THR A 894 18.88 0.22 19.91
CA THR A 894 17.98 -0.96 19.82
C THR A 894 16.56 -0.69 20.32
N ASN A 895 16.43 -0.11 21.53
CA ASN A 895 15.13 0.18 22.14
C ASN A 895 14.35 1.29 21.43
N ALA A 896 15.04 2.33 20.93
CA ALA A 896 14.41 3.40 20.16
C ALA A 896 13.87 2.86 18.83
N VAL A 897 14.70 2.16 18.07
CA VAL A 897 14.31 1.56 16.77
C VAL A 897 13.15 0.58 16.94
N THR A 898 13.19 -0.27 17.97
CA THR A 898 12.12 -1.24 18.24
C THR A 898 10.78 -0.56 18.52
N ARG A 899 10.77 0.56 19.26
CA ARG A 899 9.54 1.32 19.50
C ARG A 899 9.06 2.04 18.23
N LEU A 900 9.96 2.68 17.48
CA LEU A 900 9.61 3.32 16.19
C LEU A 900 8.97 2.33 15.22
N LEU A 901 9.53 1.13 15.07
CA LEU A 901 8.98 0.04 14.25
C LEU A 901 7.57 -0.41 14.67
N ASN A 902 7.12 -0.07 15.88
CA ASN A 902 5.81 -0.40 16.41
C ASN A 902 4.83 0.79 16.47
N THR A 903 5.18 1.89 15.79
CA THR A 903 4.33 3.08 15.61
C THR A 903 4.06 3.33 14.11
N GLU A 904 3.33 4.40 13.78
CA GLU A 904 3.13 4.87 12.40
C GLU A 904 4.29 5.76 11.90
N PHE A 905 5.46 5.64 12.53
CA PHE A 905 6.65 6.39 12.16
C PHE A 905 7.03 6.15 10.69
N SER A 906 7.31 7.25 9.98
CA SER A 906 7.77 7.24 8.59
C SER A 906 8.66 8.47 8.37
N ASP A 907 9.94 8.22 8.13
CA ASP A 907 10.92 9.26 7.79
C ASP A 907 12.03 8.65 6.92
N GLU A 908 12.17 9.11 5.67
CA GLU A 908 13.15 8.56 4.74
C GLU A 908 14.61 8.77 5.18
N PHE A 909 14.90 9.80 5.96
CA PHE A 909 16.25 10.10 6.46
C PHE A 909 16.66 9.16 7.60
N CYS A 910 15.70 8.63 8.35
CA CYS A 910 15.96 7.63 9.39
C CYS A 910 16.14 6.20 8.86
N LYS A 911 15.73 5.95 7.62
CA LYS A 911 15.64 4.61 7.01
C LYS A 911 16.93 3.81 7.10
N GLN A 912 18.05 4.40 6.71
CA GLN A 912 19.34 3.70 6.66
C GLN A 912 19.81 3.29 8.06
N ASN A 913 19.70 4.18 9.06
CA ASN A 913 20.13 3.86 10.41
C ASN A 913 19.23 2.83 11.08
N ILE A 914 17.92 2.86 10.82
CA ILE A 914 17.00 1.80 11.25
C ILE A 914 17.44 0.46 10.68
N ILE A 915 17.72 0.40 9.37
CA ILE A 915 18.19 -0.83 8.70
C ILE A 915 19.48 -1.34 9.32
N LEU A 916 20.47 -0.46 9.53
CA LEU A 916 21.74 -0.85 10.15
C LEU A 916 21.54 -1.39 11.57
N THR A 917 20.67 -0.77 12.38
CA THR A 917 20.33 -1.31 13.70
C THR A 917 19.63 -2.66 13.63
N LEU A 918 18.75 -2.88 12.65
CA LEU A 918 18.13 -4.19 12.42
C LEU A 918 19.16 -5.26 12.05
N ILE A 919 20.07 -4.93 11.14
CA ILE A 919 21.11 -5.85 10.66
C ILE A 919 22.04 -6.26 11.81
N TYR A 920 22.53 -5.30 12.58
CA TYR A 920 23.54 -5.53 13.62
C TYR A 920 22.94 -6.09 14.91
N CYS A 921 21.82 -5.54 15.39
CA CYS A 921 21.45 -5.68 16.81
C CYS A 921 20.09 -6.33 17.05
N ILE A 922 19.12 -6.16 16.15
CA ILE A 922 17.71 -6.55 16.42
C ILE A 922 17.31 -7.78 15.64
N LYS A 923 16.97 -8.86 16.35
CA LYS A 923 16.32 -10.04 15.76
C LYS A 923 14.81 -9.82 15.60
N PRO A 924 14.14 -10.48 14.63
CA PRO A 924 12.71 -10.32 14.40
C PRO A 924 11.82 -10.50 15.65
N MET A 925 12.11 -11.51 16.48
CA MET A 925 11.38 -11.76 17.73
C MET A 925 11.51 -10.60 18.73
N GLN A 926 12.69 -9.98 18.81
CA GLN A 926 12.95 -8.87 19.73
C GLN A 926 12.24 -7.60 19.28
N ALA A 927 12.15 -7.38 17.97
CA ALA A 927 11.45 -6.23 17.40
C ALA A 927 9.93 -6.25 17.71
N ASN A 928 9.35 -7.44 17.93
CA ASN A 928 7.96 -7.64 18.32
C ASN A 928 6.97 -6.83 17.45
N ILE A 929 7.15 -6.90 16.12
CA ILE A 929 6.41 -6.04 15.19
C ILE A 929 4.90 -6.38 15.21
N LYS A 930 4.08 -5.39 15.59
CA LYS A 930 2.61 -5.51 15.56
C LYS A 930 2.07 -5.67 14.14
N LYS A 931 1.14 -6.62 13.97
CA LYS A 931 0.40 -6.94 12.73
C LYS A 931 -0.99 -6.27 12.71
N PRO A 932 -1.63 -6.12 11.53
CA PRO A 932 -1.12 -6.42 10.18
C PRO A 932 -0.19 -5.31 9.64
N ILE A 933 0.76 -5.68 8.77
CA ILE A 933 1.61 -4.72 8.03
C ILE A 933 1.00 -4.54 6.64
N LYS A 934 0.58 -3.31 6.31
CA LYS A 934 0.04 -2.98 4.99
C LYS A 934 1.14 -3.02 3.93
N ALA A 935 0.79 -3.42 2.70
CA ALA A 935 1.70 -3.51 1.56
C ALA A 935 2.49 -2.20 1.33
N GLU A 936 1.82 -1.05 1.44
CA GLU A 936 2.38 0.29 1.20
C GLU A 936 3.08 0.91 2.43
N SER A 937 3.17 0.18 3.54
CA SER A 937 3.74 0.74 4.76
C SER A 937 5.25 0.98 4.66
N TYR A 938 5.73 2.01 5.36
CA TYR A 938 7.16 2.30 5.54
C TYR A 938 7.98 1.08 5.99
N LYS A 939 7.37 0.14 6.72
CA LYS A 939 8.01 -1.14 7.12
C LYS A 939 8.39 -2.02 5.94
N ASN A 940 7.53 -2.14 4.91
CA ASN A 940 7.88 -2.91 3.72
C ASN A 940 9.02 -2.26 2.94
N LEU A 941 9.07 -0.93 2.91
CA LEU A 941 10.21 -0.20 2.34
C LEU A 941 11.50 -0.48 3.10
N LEU A 942 11.46 -0.52 4.44
CA LEU A 942 12.62 -0.87 5.29
C LEU A 942 13.14 -2.28 4.97
N PHE A 943 12.27 -3.28 4.91
CA PHE A 943 12.68 -4.66 4.59
C PHE A 943 13.27 -4.80 3.20
N SER A 944 12.61 -4.22 2.19
CA SER A 944 13.13 -4.18 0.81
C SER A 944 14.50 -3.51 0.74
N SER A 945 14.67 -2.39 1.45
CA SER A 945 15.92 -1.64 1.49
C SER A 945 17.03 -2.40 2.23
N MET A 946 16.69 -3.14 3.29
CA MET A 946 17.63 -4.00 4.03
C MET A 946 18.15 -5.14 3.15
N ILE A 947 17.28 -5.81 2.39
CA ILE A 947 17.71 -6.87 1.45
C ILE A 947 18.64 -6.30 0.38
N ASN A 948 18.28 -5.14 -0.20
CA ASN A 948 19.14 -4.47 -1.17
C ASN A 948 20.47 -4.01 -0.57
N TYR A 949 20.48 -3.57 0.70
CA TYR A 949 21.71 -3.22 1.40
C TYR A 949 22.61 -4.44 1.55
N PHE A 950 22.07 -5.58 2.03
CA PHE A 950 22.82 -6.83 2.14
C PHE A 950 23.39 -7.31 0.81
N LEU A 951 22.60 -7.26 -0.26
CA LEU A 951 23.03 -7.71 -1.59
C LEU A 951 24.10 -6.81 -2.24
N LYS A 952 24.19 -5.54 -1.85
CA LYS A 952 25.19 -4.60 -2.39
C LYS A 952 26.54 -4.66 -1.67
N GLN A 953 26.58 -5.20 -0.45
CA GLN A 953 27.79 -5.22 0.35
C GLN A 953 28.55 -6.53 0.09
N GLU A 954 29.51 -6.50 -0.83
CA GLU A 954 30.36 -7.66 -1.13
C GLU A 954 31.36 -7.97 0.01
N GLN A 955 31.70 -6.99 0.87
CA GLN A 955 32.76 -7.14 1.89
C GLN A 955 32.55 -6.36 3.23
N GLU A 956 31.44 -5.63 3.44
CA GLU A 956 31.28 -4.72 4.61
C GLU A 956 30.45 -5.27 5.79
N LEU A 957 29.83 -6.44 5.67
CA LEU A 957 29.01 -7.01 6.75
C LEU A 957 29.78 -8.11 7.48
N GLU A 958 29.83 -8.03 8.81
CA GLU A 958 30.41 -9.08 9.64
C GLU A 958 29.76 -10.45 9.40
N GLU A 959 30.50 -11.54 9.66
CA GLU A 959 30.02 -12.92 9.49
C GLU A 959 28.72 -13.21 10.28
N LYS A 960 28.42 -12.46 11.34
CA LYS A 960 27.19 -12.58 12.13
C LYS A 960 26.30 -11.34 11.95
N ASN A 961 25.25 -11.46 11.14
CA ASN A 961 24.20 -10.45 11.01
C ASN A 961 22.81 -11.11 11.00
N ASN A 962 21.76 -10.30 11.18
CA ASN A 962 20.38 -10.78 11.31
C ASN A 962 19.59 -10.78 9.98
N VAL A 963 20.22 -10.53 8.82
CA VAL A 963 19.50 -10.34 7.55
C VAL A 963 18.71 -11.59 7.14
N LEU A 964 19.33 -12.76 7.18
CA LEU A 964 18.65 -14.01 6.81
C LEU A 964 17.47 -14.33 7.74
N ASP A 965 17.59 -14.04 9.03
CA ASP A 965 16.48 -14.20 9.98
C ASP A 965 15.33 -13.26 9.65
N TRP A 966 15.63 -12.02 9.26
CA TRP A 966 14.62 -11.08 8.79
C TRP A 966 13.99 -11.51 7.45
N ILE A 967 14.74 -12.09 6.52
CA ILE A 967 14.20 -12.62 5.26
C ILE A 967 13.25 -13.79 5.53
N ARG A 968 13.65 -14.74 6.40
CA ARG A 968 12.79 -15.86 6.83
C ARG A 968 11.51 -15.33 7.47
N TRP A 969 11.64 -14.38 8.39
CA TRP A 969 10.50 -13.75 9.03
C TRP A 969 9.60 -13.06 7.99
N TYR A 970 10.19 -12.34 7.03
CA TYR A 970 9.44 -11.62 6.00
C TYR A 970 8.63 -12.57 5.12
N LEU A 971 9.24 -13.65 4.63
CA LEU A 971 8.60 -14.69 3.83
C LEU A 971 7.45 -15.40 4.59
N ARG A 972 7.58 -15.59 5.91
CA ARG A 972 6.57 -16.27 6.74
C ARG A 972 5.39 -15.40 7.13
N ASN A 973 5.56 -14.08 7.14
CA ASN A 973 4.63 -13.15 7.76
C ASN A 973 3.99 -12.15 6.80
N ILE A 974 4.51 -11.98 5.57
CA ILE A 974 4.05 -10.96 4.61
C ILE A 974 3.69 -11.61 3.26
N PRO A 975 2.43 -11.54 2.81
CA PRO A 975 1.95 -12.22 1.59
C PRO A 975 2.73 -11.93 0.31
N ASP A 976 3.22 -10.69 0.12
CA ASP A 976 3.91 -10.26 -1.11
C ASP A 976 5.45 -10.22 -0.97
N ALA A 977 5.99 -10.81 0.10
CA ALA A 977 7.43 -10.81 0.38
C ALA A 977 8.26 -11.42 -0.76
N LEU A 978 7.78 -12.52 -1.35
CA LEU A 978 8.49 -13.24 -2.42
C LEU A 978 8.83 -12.31 -3.60
N LYS A 979 7.87 -11.49 -4.05
CA LYS A 979 8.03 -10.53 -5.15
C LYS A 979 9.16 -9.54 -4.88
N ILE A 980 9.18 -8.98 -3.68
CA ILE A 980 10.18 -7.97 -3.28
C ILE A 980 11.57 -8.59 -3.20
N VAL A 981 11.69 -9.79 -2.60
CA VAL A 981 12.96 -10.51 -2.48
C VAL A 981 13.52 -10.88 -3.86
N LEU A 982 12.69 -11.42 -4.75
CA LEU A 982 13.13 -11.81 -6.10
C LEU A 982 13.52 -10.61 -6.97
N ASN A 983 12.81 -9.49 -6.86
CA ASN A 983 13.20 -8.25 -7.53
C ASN A 983 14.57 -7.75 -7.04
N ALA A 984 14.87 -7.92 -5.75
CA ALA A 984 16.18 -7.57 -5.20
C ALA A 984 17.29 -8.53 -5.70
N ILE A 985 17.03 -9.84 -5.76
CA ILE A 985 17.95 -10.83 -6.35
C ILE A 985 18.25 -10.47 -7.81
N SER A 986 17.23 -10.26 -8.64
CA SER A 986 17.39 -9.96 -10.06
C SER A 986 18.28 -8.73 -10.30
N ARG A 987 18.10 -7.66 -9.51
CA ARG A 987 18.89 -6.41 -9.62
C ARG A 987 20.34 -6.54 -9.17
N ASN A 988 20.66 -7.52 -8.33
CA ASN A 988 21.97 -7.68 -7.69
C ASN A 988 22.59 -9.06 -7.96
N ILE A 989 22.17 -9.74 -9.03
CA ILE A 989 22.54 -11.13 -9.34
C ILE A 989 24.05 -11.38 -9.46
N ASN A 990 24.85 -10.34 -9.72
CA ASN A 990 26.31 -10.41 -9.76
C ASN A 990 26.92 -10.76 -8.39
N ASN A 991 26.25 -10.44 -7.29
CA ASN A 991 26.61 -10.97 -5.97
C ASN A 991 26.02 -12.37 -5.81
N THR A 992 26.57 -13.33 -6.57
CA THR A 992 26.06 -14.70 -6.70
C THR A 992 25.92 -15.38 -5.34
N SER A 993 26.92 -15.26 -4.46
CA SER A 993 26.94 -15.91 -3.15
C SER A 993 25.79 -15.45 -2.25
N ALA A 994 25.56 -14.14 -2.14
CA ALA A 994 24.47 -13.61 -1.33
C ALA A 994 23.10 -13.95 -1.93
N CYS A 995 22.97 -13.85 -3.27
CA CYS A 995 21.74 -14.21 -3.97
C CYS A 995 21.38 -15.69 -3.80
N GLU A 996 22.37 -16.60 -3.87
CA GLU A 996 22.16 -18.03 -3.70
C GLU A 996 21.71 -18.38 -2.27
N LEU A 997 22.28 -17.71 -1.26
CA LEU A 997 21.83 -17.84 0.13
C LEU A 997 20.36 -17.43 0.29
N ILE A 998 19.96 -16.27 -0.24
CA ILE A 998 18.57 -15.82 -0.19
C ILE A 998 17.65 -16.78 -0.94
N PHE A 999 18.07 -17.27 -2.12
CA PHE A 999 17.26 -18.21 -2.89
C PHE A 999 17.04 -19.54 -2.15
N LYS A 1000 18.05 -20.04 -1.43
CA LYS A 1000 17.91 -21.20 -0.56
C LYS A 1000 16.87 -20.98 0.55
N GLU A 1001 16.84 -19.79 1.14
CA GLU A 1001 15.84 -19.43 2.15
C GLU A 1001 14.41 -19.39 1.57
N ILE A 1002 14.23 -18.92 0.33
CA ILE A 1002 12.95 -18.98 -0.37
C ILE A 1002 12.46 -20.43 -0.48
N LEU A 1003 13.30 -21.34 -0.98
CA LEU A 1003 12.93 -22.74 -1.19
C LEU A 1003 12.63 -23.48 0.12
N GLN A 1004 13.35 -23.17 1.20
CA GLN A 1004 13.13 -23.75 2.53
C GLN A 1004 11.83 -23.26 3.19
N ASN A 1005 11.38 -22.04 2.87
CA ASN A 1005 10.19 -21.43 3.46
C ASN A 1005 8.98 -21.45 2.50
N ARG A 1006 9.05 -22.17 1.37
CA ARG A 1006 8.00 -22.21 0.33
C ARG A 1006 6.60 -22.57 0.83
N LYS A 1007 6.49 -23.41 1.87
CA LYS A 1007 5.19 -23.81 2.46
C LYS A 1007 4.43 -22.65 3.12
N TYR A 1008 5.10 -21.53 3.38
CA TYR A 1008 4.49 -20.30 3.92
C TYR A 1008 4.20 -19.26 2.85
N ILE A 1009 4.56 -19.54 1.58
CA ILE A 1009 4.31 -18.66 0.44
C ILE A 1009 2.96 -19.05 -0.15
N ASN A 1010 1.97 -18.17 0.04
CA ASN A 1010 0.58 -18.46 -0.34
C ASN A 1010 0.22 -17.94 -1.74
N LYS A 1011 1.11 -17.21 -2.42
CA LYS A 1011 0.88 -16.64 -3.75
C LYS A 1011 2.01 -16.99 -4.72
N LYS A 1012 1.62 -17.32 -5.95
CA LYS A 1012 2.57 -17.42 -7.07
C LYS A 1012 3.12 -16.02 -7.40
N TYR A 1013 4.34 -15.99 -7.88
CA TYR A 1013 5.04 -14.77 -8.28
C TYR A 1013 4.98 -14.59 -9.78
N GLU A 1014 4.30 -13.54 -10.23
CA GLU A 1014 4.47 -13.02 -11.58
C GLU A 1014 5.78 -12.26 -11.68
N MET A 1015 6.71 -12.82 -12.46
CA MET A 1015 8.05 -12.26 -12.58
C MET A 1015 8.00 -10.87 -13.21
N SER A 1016 8.60 -9.89 -12.54
CA SER A 1016 8.75 -8.55 -13.11
C SER A 1016 9.75 -8.57 -14.26
N TYR A 1017 9.61 -7.66 -15.23
CA TYR A 1017 10.55 -7.54 -16.34
C TYR A 1017 11.99 -7.35 -15.83
N ILE A 1018 12.90 -8.20 -16.31
CA ILE A 1018 14.32 -8.16 -16.03
C ILE A 1018 14.97 -7.29 -17.09
N TYR A 1019 15.60 -6.20 -16.65
CA TYR A 1019 16.38 -5.33 -17.51
C TYR A 1019 17.85 -5.44 -17.12
N PHE A 1020 18.65 -6.05 -17.99
CA PHE A 1020 20.10 -6.05 -17.86
C PHE A 1020 20.63 -4.65 -18.12
N ARG A 1021 21.49 -4.15 -17.25
CA ARG A 1021 22.09 -2.82 -17.45
C ARG A 1021 23.22 -2.94 -18.46
N GLU A 1022 23.24 -2.02 -19.43
CA GLU A 1022 24.27 -1.98 -20.48
C GLU A 1022 25.67 -1.68 -19.92
N ASP A 1023 25.75 -0.93 -18.81
CA ASP A 1023 26.99 -0.55 -18.14
C ASP A 1023 27.58 -1.64 -17.23
N ARG A 1024 26.95 -2.83 -17.13
CA ARG A 1024 27.38 -3.92 -16.25
C ARG A 1024 27.75 -5.18 -17.03
N SER A 1025 28.88 -5.78 -16.64
CA SER A 1025 29.21 -7.15 -17.03
C SER A 1025 28.49 -8.17 -16.14
N TYR A 1026 28.15 -9.32 -16.70
CA TYR A 1026 27.44 -10.41 -16.02
C TYR A 1026 28.26 -11.69 -16.17
N SER A 1027 28.68 -12.26 -15.04
CA SER A 1027 29.50 -13.48 -15.04
C SER A 1027 28.68 -14.71 -15.42
N LYS A 1028 29.36 -15.77 -15.87
CA LYS A 1028 28.73 -17.07 -16.14
C LYS A 1028 27.96 -17.60 -14.93
N ASP A 1029 28.50 -17.44 -13.72
CA ASP A 1029 27.83 -17.88 -12.49
C ASP A 1029 26.59 -17.06 -12.15
N SER A 1030 26.59 -15.75 -12.40
CA SER A 1030 25.42 -14.89 -12.18
C SER A 1030 24.25 -15.28 -13.09
N LEU A 1031 24.52 -15.52 -14.38
CA LEU A 1031 23.50 -15.93 -15.35
C LEU A 1031 23.04 -17.37 -15.09
N ARG A 1032 23.94 -18.25 -14.63
CA ARG A 1032 23.58 -19.60 -14.19
C ARG A 1032 22.68 -19.57 -12.96
N LEU A 1033 22.97 -18.70 -11.99
CA LEU A 1033 22.10 -18.53 -10.83
C LEU A 1033 20.73 -17.98 -11.24
N MET A 1034 20.66 -17.04 -12.19
CA MET A 1034 19.38 -16.54 -12.70
C MET A 1034 18.54 -17.64 -13.35
N ALA A 1035 19.17 -18.50 -14.17
CA ALA A 1035 18.51 -19.68 -14.74
C ALA A 1035 18.00 -20.63 -13.64
N LYS A 1036 18.84 -20.94 -12.63
CA LYS A 1036 18.45 -21.77 -11.47
C LYS A 1036 17.31 -21.16 -10.65
N VAL A 1037 17.26 -19.84 -10.50
CA VAL A 1037 16.18 -19.14 -9.81
C VAL A 1037 14.86 -19.35 -10.56
N ILE A 1038 14.85 -19.12 -11.88
CA ILE A 1038 13.66 -19.33 -12.72
C ILE A 1038 13.21 -20.80 -12.65
N GLU A 1039 14.14 -21.73 -12.87
CA GLU A 1039 13.90 -23.17 -12.81
C GLU A 1039 13.33 -23.61 -11.45
N GLY A 1040 13.99 -23.22 -10.35
CA GLY A 1040 13.58 -23.65 -9.01
C GLY A 1040 12.25 -23.02 -8.59
N LEU A 1041 11.93 -21.80 -9.02
CA LEU A 1041 10.61 -21.21 -8.81
C LEU A 1041 9.53 -21.96 -9.60
N PHE A 1042 9.81 -22.35 -10.84
CA PHE A 1042 8.91 -23.14 -11.67
C PHE A 1042 8.64 -24.53 -11.05
N ILE A 1043 9.69 -25.30 -10.75
CA ILE A 1043 9.59 -26.66 -10.17
C ILE A 1043 8.80 -26.66 -8.85
N ASN A 1044 8.93 -25.59 -8.06
CA ASN A 1044 8.22 -25.48 -6.78
C ASN A 1044 6.83 -24.84 -6.91
N GLY A 1045 6.34 -24.59 -8.14
CA GLY A 1045 5.01 -24.01 -8.39
C GLY A 1045 4.86 -22.58 -7.89
N LEU A 1046 5.96 -21.85 -7.73
CA LEU A 1046 6.00 -20.48 -7.20
C LEU A 1046 5.98 -19.41 -8.28
N LEU A 1047 5.99 -19.78 -9.56
CA LEU A 1047 6.08 -18.87 -10.71
C LEU A 1047 4.76 -18.81 -11.47
N VAL A 1048 4.30 -17.61 -11.81
CA VAL A 1048 3.22 -17.41 -12.79
C VAL A 1048 3.85 -17.40 -14.19
N ILE A 1049 3.32 -18.23 -15.09
CA ILE A 1049 3.78 -18.28 -16.48
C ILE A 1049 3.07 -17.18 -17.26
N SER A 1050 3.86 -16.18 -17.64
CA SER A 1050 3.36 -14.96 -18.27
C SER A 1050 4.21 -14.48 -19.43
N HIS A 1051 3.68 -13.50 -20.17
CA HIS A 1051 4.46 -12.79 -21.17
C HIS A 1051 5.73 -12.15 -20.60
N SER A 1052 5.68 -11.64 -19.36
CA SER A 1052 6.87 -11.08 -18.71
C SER A 1052 7.93 -12.15 -18.45
N LEU A 1053 7.54 -13.38 -18.09
CA LEU A 1053 8.47 -14.49 -17.97
C LEU A 1053 9.11 -14.84 -19.32
N THR A 1054 8.32 -14.92 -20.39
CA THR A 1054 8.83 -15.19 -21.74
C THR A 1054 9.85 -14.15 -22.18
N PHE A 1055 9.53 -12.87 -21.96
CA PHE A 1055 10.47 -11.77 -22.19
C PHE A 1055 11.75 -11.94 -21.36
N ASN A 1056 11.62 -12.27 -20.08
CA ASN A 1056 12.77 -12.47 -19.19
C ASN A 1056 13.66 -13.62 -19.65
N CYS A 1057 13.08 -14.75 -20.05
CA CYS A 1057 13.82 -15.88 -20.62
C CYS A 1057 14.59 -15.45 -21.87
N SER A 1058 13.95 -14.71 -22.78
CA SER A 1058 14.60 -14.15 -23.97
C SER A 1058 15.78 -13.24 -23.62
N GLU A 1059 15.60 -12.30 -22.68
CA GLU A 1059 16.67 -11.39 -22.28
C GLU A 1059 17.83 -12.12 -21.58
N VAL A 1060 17.54 -13.15 -20.78
CA VAL A 1060 18.56 -13.99 -20.13
C VAL A 1060 19.38 -14.73 -21.20
N VAL A 1061 18.72 -15.39 -22.16
CA VAL A 1061 19.39 -16.10 -23.26
C VAL A 1061 20.20 -15.15 -24.12
N LYS A 1062 19.63 -13.99 -24.48
CA LYS A 1062 20.32 -12.92 -25.20
C LYS A 1062 21.60 -12.52 -24.46
N LYS A 1063 21.52 -12.31 -23.13
CA LYS A 1063 22.69 -11.91 -22.35
C LYS A 1063 23.75 -13.01 -22.26
N MET A 1064 23.34 -14.28 -22.17
CA MET A 1064 24.27 -15.42 -22.27
C MET A 1064 24.96 -15.48 -23.64
N ALA A 1065 24.23 -15.19 -24.72
CA ALA A 1065 24.77 -15.16 -26.08
C ALA A 1065 25.78 -14.03 -26.29
N GLU A 1066 25.48 -12.82 -25.81
CA GLU A 1066 26.41 -11.67 -25.82
C GLU A 1066 27.74 -11.98 -25.11
N ASN A 1067 27.73 -12.87 -24.11
CA ASN A 1067 28.91 -13.29 -23.35
C ASN A 1067 29.52 -14.63 -23.81
N ASN A 1068 29.03 -15.21 -24.91
CA ASN A 1068 29.49 -16.50 -25.48
C ASN A 1068 29.35 -17.72 -24.54
N TYR A 1069 28.31 -17.79 -23.71
CA TYR A 1069 28.04 -18.91 -22.81
C TYR A 1069 27.08 -19.96 -23.42
N GLN A 1070 27.51 -20.58 -24.52
CA GLN A 1070 26.68 -21.50 -25.32
C GLN A 1070 26.18 -22.74 -24.57
N ASP A 1071 27.00 -23.30 -23.68
CA ASP A 1071 26.60 -24.42 -22.82
C ASP A 1071 25.42 -24.04 -21.91
N LEU A 1072 25.46 -22.84 -21.34
CA LEU A 1072 24.42 -22.35 -20.45
C LEU A 1072 23.12 -22.02 -21.19
N ILE A 1073 23.20 -21.54 -22.44
CA ILE A 1073 22.04 -21.34 -23.31
C ILE A 1073 21.33 -22.67 -23.54
N LYS A 1074 22.09 -23.72 -23.90
CA LYS A 1074 21.53 -25.05 -24.14
C LYS A 1074 20.83 -25.59 -22.89
N ASP A 1075 21.48 -25.54 -21.74
CA ASP A 1075 20.91 -26.02 -20.48
C ASP A 1075 19.64 -25.26 -20.10
N PHE A 1076 19.65 -23.92 -20.22
CA PHE A 1076 18.49 -23.10 -19.87
C PHE A 1076 17.33 -23.28 -20.84
N LEU A 1077 17.59 -23.48 -22.14
CA LEU A 1077 16.53 -23.75 -23.11
C LEU A 1077 15.85 -25.11 -22.91
N GLU A 1078 16.54 -26.11 -22.36
CA GLU A 1078 15.88 -27.37 -21.94
C GLU A 1078 14.93 -27.16 -20.76
N VAL A 1079 15.25 -26.23 -19.86
CA VAL A 1079 14.35 -25.82 -18.77
C VAL A 1079 13.14 -25.07 -19.31
N THR A 1080 13.33 -24.09 -20.19
CA THR A 1080 12.24 -23.24 -20.69
C THR A 1080 11.23 -23.99 -21.56
N LYS A 1081 11.63 -25.08 -22.23
CA LYS A 1081 10.72 -25.99 -22.96
C LYS A 1081 9.55 -26.49 -22.12
N GLN A 1082 9.73 -26.55 -20.80
CA GLN A 1082 8.72 -27.07 -19.90
C GLN A 1082 7.56 -26.10 -19.70
N PHE A 1083 7.74 -24.80 -19.94
CA PHE A 1083 6.71 -23.79 -19.61
C PHE A 1083 6.54 -22.64 -20.62
N LEU A 1084 7.46 -22.43 -21.57
CA LEU A 1084 7.24 -21.45 -22.65
C LEU A 1084 6.29 -22.00 -23.72
N LEU A 1085 5.67 -21.08 -24.47
CA LEU A 1085 4.90 -21.43 -25.67
C LEU A 1085 5.81 -22.14 -26.68
N PRO A 1086 5.33 -23.19 -27.38
CA PRO A 1086 6.14 -23.90 -28.37
C PRO A 1086 6.71 -22.99 -29.47
N GLU A 1087 5.97 -21.94 -29.86
CA GLU A 1087 6.40 -20.97 -30.87
C GLU A 1087 7.54 -20.09 -30.34
N ASP A 1088 7.41 -19.52 -29.14
CA ASP A 1088 8.44 -18.69 -28.50
C ASP A 1088 9.71 -19.50 -28.21
N GLN A 1089 9.56 -20.74 -27.73
CA GLN A 1089 10.67 -21.66 -27.50
C GLN A 1089 11.44 -21.92 -28.80
N LYS A 1090 10.72 -22.21 -29.90
CA LYS A 1090 11.32 -22.44 -31.20
C LYS A 1090 12.03 -21.20 -31.73
N GLU A 1091 11.48 -20.01 -31.51
CA GLU A 1091 12.12 -18.75 -31.90
C GLU A 1091 13.47 -18.59 -31.18
N LEU A 1092 13.51 -18.81 -29.86
CA LEU A 1092 14.75 -18.72 -29.08
C LEU A 1092 15.80 -19.74 -29.53
N GLU A 1093 15.39 -21.00 -29.76
CA GLU A 1093 16.30 -22.05 -30.26
C GLU A 1093 16.87 -21.71 -31.64
N VAL A 1094 16.02 -21.27 -32.58
CA VAL A 1094 16.45 -20.89 -33.93
C VAL A 1094 17.42 -19.71 -33.88
N LYS A 1095 17.17 -18.74 -32.99
CA LYS A 1095 17.96 -17.52 -32.88
C LYS A 1095 19.32 -17.73 -32.21
N TYR A 1096 19.39 -18.60 -31.20
CA TYR A 1096 20.57 -18.68 -30.31
C TYR A 1096 21.30 -20.03 -30.29
N LEU A 1097 20.70 -21.13 -30.77
CA LEU A 1097 21.38 -22.44 -30.88
C LEU A 1097 21.87 -22.75 -32.31
N ARG A 1098 21.45 -21.98 -33.33
CA ARG A 1098 21.96 -22.13 -34.69
C ARG A 1098 23.21 -21.28 -34.90
N ASN A 1099 24.35 -21.82 -34.48
CA ASN A 1099 25.66 -21.57 -35.09
C ASN A 1099 26.36 -22.91 -35.28
#